data_AF-A0A1C5NDS4-F1
#
_entry.id   AF-A0A1C5NDS4-F1
#
_cell.length_a   1.000
_cell.length_b   1.000
_cell.length_c   1.000
_cell.angle_alpha   90.00
_cell.angle_beta   90.00
_cell.angle_gamma   90.00
#
_symmetry.space_group_name_H-M   'P 1'
#
loop_
_entity.id
_entity.type
_entity.pdbx_description
1 polymer ?
#
loop_
_entity_poly.entity_id
_entity_poly.type
_entity_poly.pdbx_seq_one_letter_code
_entity_poly.pdbx_strand_id
1 'polypeptide(L)'
;MFQVVKRDGELDEFKMGKITAAIDKAFDAKGKNYSPDMIDLLGLRVTADFQNKIENNRISVEDIQDSVENVLIQAGYSDVAKAYILYRKQREKIRNMKSTILDYKEIVNSYVKVEDWRVKENSTVTYSVGGLILSNSGAVTANYWLSEIYDNEIAEAHRNADIHIHDLSMLTGYCAGWSLKQLIREGLGGIEGKITSAPAKHLSVLCNQMVNFLGIMQNEWAGAQAFSSFDTYLAPFVKVDNLSYTEVKKCIESFVYGVNTPSRWGTQAPFSNITLDWTVPDDLAELPAIVGGKDMDFKYKDCKKEMDMVNKAFIETMIEGDANGRGFQYPIPTYSITKEFDWSDTENNRLLFEMTSKYGTPYFSNYINSDMKPSDIRSMCCRLRLDLRELRKKSGGFFGSGESTGSVGVVTINMPRIAYLSRTPKEFYQRLDHMMDISARSLHIKRDVISRLLDEGLYPYTKRYLGSFENHFSTIGLVGMNEAGLNACWLKKDMTDPETQKFTKEVLEHMRNRLSDYQEQYPGELFNLEATPAESTAYRLAKHDRSRYPDIKTAGKEGDTPYYTNSSHLPVDYTADIFDALDIQDDLQTLYTSGTVFHAFLGEKLPDWKAAASLVRKIAENYRLPYYTISPTYSVCQEHGYISGEHFTCPKCGKKAEVYSRITGYYRPVQNWNDGKTQEYKNRTLYDITHSQLKKVHTSMMTMKGDEVEIQPVASHKYLFTTSTCPNCRMAKKMLEGEELEIIDAEQNPELVKQYGIRQAPTLVITDGAQVKKYVNASNIQKYVDEELD
;
A
#
# COMPACT_ATOMS: atom_id res chain seq x y z
N MET A 1 23.34 -43.66 28.43
CA MET A 1 23.07 -43.80 26.99
C MET A 1 22.29 -42.56 26.58
N PHE A 2 22.75 -41.80 25.59
CA PHE A 2 22.15 -40.53 25.17
C PHE A 2 21.15 -40.74 24.02
N GLN A 3 20.27 -39.77 23.81
CA GLN A 3 19.21 -39.82 22.79
C GLN A 3 19.57 -38.92 21.59
N VAL A 4 19.12 -39.32 20.41
CA VAL A 4 19.25 -38.53 19.19
C VAL A 4 17.94 -37.77 18.96
N VAL A 5 18.03 -36.45 18.86
CA VAL A 5 16.93 -35.58 18.45
C VAL A 5 16.88 -35.62 16.92
N LYS A 6 15.85 -36.24 16.38
CA LYS A 6 15.56 -36.22 14.94
C LYS A 6 15.10 -34.82 14.51
N ARG A 7 15.14 -34.55 13.21
CA ARG A 7 14.75 -33.24 12.63
C ARG A 7 13.28 -32.85 12.91
N ASP A 8 12.41 -33.83 13.15
CA ASP A 8 10.98 -33.65 13.51
C ASP A 8 10.76 -33.46 15.01
N GLY A 9 11.83 -33.43 15.81
CA GLY A 9 11.77 -33.31 17.27
C GLY A 9 11.55 -34.64 18.01
N GLU A 10 11.37 -35.76 17.31
CA GLU A 10 11.29 -37.08 17.95
C GLU A 10 12.63 -37.46 18.59
N LEU A 11 12.54 -38.17 19.72
CA LEU A 11 13.69 -38.74 20.41
C LEU A 11 13.84 -40.21 20.03
N ASP A 12 15.03 -40.61 19.58
CA ASP A 12 15.38 -41.99 19.27
C ASP A 12 16.65 -42.40 20.03
N GLU A 13 16.83 -43.70 20.23
CA GLU A 13 18.04 -44.22 20.87
C GLU A 13 19.24 -44.11 19.94
N PHE A 14 20.38 -43.68 20.49
CA PHE A 14 21.62 -43.65 19.75
C PHE A 14 22.07 -45.07 19.38
N LYS A 15 22.33 -45.30 18.08
CA LYS A 15 22.82 -46.56 17.53
C LYS A 15 24.00 -46.29 16.60
N MET A 16 25.21 -46.63 17.04
CA MET A 16 26.44 -46.44 16.25
C MET A 16 26.37 -47.12 14.87
N GLY A 17 25.69 -48.26 14.77
CA GLY A 17 25.49 -48.97 13.50
C GLY A 17 24.81 -48.14 12.40
N LYS A 18 24.05 -47.09 12.75
CA LYS A 18 23.49 -46.16 11.74
C LYS A 18 24.56 -45.28 11.11
N ILE A 19 25.62 -44.94 11.84
CA ILE A 19 26.75 -44.13 11.36
C ILE A 19 27.63 -44.98 10.45
N THR A 20 28.05 -46.15 10.91
CA THR A 20 28.91 -47.06 10.13
C THR A 20 28.25 -47.44 8.80
N ALA A 21 26.97 -47.83 8.83
CA ALA A 21 26.22 -48.15 7.61
C ALA A 21 26.05 -46.96 6.64
N ALA A 22 26.10 -45.72 7.13
CA ALA A 22 26.04 -44.54 6.27
C ALA A 22 27.41 -44.23 5.64
N ILE A 23 28.49 -44.46 6.39
CA ILE A 23 29.86 -44.36 5.91
C ILE A 23 30.14 -45.46 4.87
N ASP A 24 29.77 -46.71 5.14
CA ASP A 24 29.87 -47.85 4.20
C ASP A 24 29.31 -47.50 2.82
N LYS A 25 28.07 -47.01 2.80
CA LYS A 25 27.38 -46.62 1.56
C LYS A 25 28.08 -45.49 0.82
N ALA A 26 28.74 -44.57 1.54
CA ALA A 26 29.50 -43.49 0.92
C ALA A 26 30.78 -44.02 0.27
N PHE A 27 31.47 -44.98 0.91
CA PHE A 27 32.63 -45.67 0.34
C PHE A 27 32.26 -46.50 -0.90
N ASP A 28 31.17 -47.28 -0.82
CA ASP A 28 30.62 -48.05 -1.93
C ASP A 28 30.29 -47.15 -3.14
N ALA A 29 29.65 -46.01 -2.90
CA ALA A 29 29.28 -45.04 -3.94
C ALA A 29 30.49 -44.43 -4.67
N LYS A 30 31.69 -44.51 -4.08
CA LYS A 30 32.95 -44.09 -4.69
C LYS A 30 33.82 -45.24 -5.16
N GLY A 31 33.36 -46.48 -5.04
CA GLY A 31 34.11 -47.67 -5.44
C GLY A 31 35.45 -47.79 -4.70
N LYS A 32 35.52 -47.31 -3.46
CA LYS A 32 36.72 -47.38 -2.63
C LYS A 32 36.75 -48.73 -1.92
N ASN A 33 37.93 -49.34 -1.83
CA ASN A 33 38.13 -50.51 -0.99
C ASN A 33 38.23 -50.09 0.48
N TYR A 34 37.52 -50.78 1.35
CA TYR A 34 37.57 -50.61 2.80
C TYR A 34 37.40 -51.97 3.48
N SER A 35 37.85 -52.07 4.73
CA SER A 35 37.56 -53.22 5.58
C SER A 35 36.49 -52.85 6.62
N PRO A 36 35.75 -53.83 7.18
CA PRO A 36 34.83 -53.58 8.28
C PRO A 36 35.49 -52.86 9.46
N ASP A 37 36.71 -53.28 9.83
CA ASP A 37 37.49 -52.67 10.92
C ASP A 37 37.77 -51.18 10.69
N MET A 38 37.99 -50.78 9.44
CA MET A 38 38.24 -49.39 9.07
C MET A 38 36.99 -48.53 9.26
N ILE A 39 35.82 -49.05 8.92
CA ILE A 39 34.54 -48.35 9.05
C ILE A 39 34.17 -48.24 10.53
N ASP A 40 34.37 -49.29 11.30
CA ASP A 40 34.15 -49.26 12.75
C ASP A 40 35.06 -48.24 13.43
N LEU A 41 36.33 -48.15 13.01
CA LEU A 41 37.26 -47.12 13.49
C LEU A 41 36.79 -45.71 13.14
N LEU A 42 36.32 -45.49 11.92
CA LEU A 42 35.76 -44.20 11.51
C LEU A 42 34.48 -43.86 12.29
N GLY A 43 33.60 -44.84 12.51
CA GLY A 43 32.39 -44.70 13.32
C GLY A 43 32.72 -44.30 14.75
N LEU A 44 33.69 -44.96 15.39
CA LEU A 44 34.17 -44.59 16.72
C LEU A 44 34.76 -43.18 16.76
N ARG A 45 35.54 -42.80 15.74
CA ARG A 45 36.10 -41.45 15.64
C ARG A 45 35.01 -40.39 15.50
N VAL A 46 33.94 -40.66 14.76
CA VAL A 46 32.75 -39.78 14.70
C VAL A 46 32.11 -39.64 16.07
N THR A 47 31.96 -40.75 16.82
CA THR A 47 31.40 -40.67 18.18
C THR A 47 32.25 -39.86 19.15
N ALA A 48 33.57 -39.90 19.00
CA ALA A 48 34.48 -39.07 19.77
C ALA A 48 34.38 -37.58 19.38
N ASP A 49 34.25 -37.28 18.08
CA ASP A 49 34.18 -35.91 17.56
C ASP A 49 32.95 -35.14 18.09
N PHE A 50 31.77 -35.76 18.09
CA PHE A 50 30.55 -35.10 18.56
C PHE A 50 30.35 -35.16 20.08
N GLN A 51 31.22 -35.83 20.84
CA GLN A 51 31.01 -36.06 22.27
C GLN A 51 30.81 -34.76 23.07
N ASN A 52 31.54 -33.70 22.70
CA ASN A 52 31.45 -32.39 23.32
C ASN A 52 30.19 -31.59 22.92
N LYS A 53 29.42 -32.07 21.95
CA LYS A 53 28.16 -31.46 21.47
C LYS A 53 26.92 -32.05 22.16
N ILE A 54 27.10 -33.01 23.07
CA ILE A 54 25.99 -33.64 23.79
C ILE A 54 25.56 -32.72 24.93
N GLU A 55 24.33 -32.22 24.87
CA GLU A 55 23.73 -31.38 25.90
C GLU A 55 22.49 -32.06 26.49
N ASN A 56 22.35 -32.08 27.82
CA ASN A 56 21.20 -32.70 28.50
C ASN A 56 20.93 -34.16 28.09
N ASN A 57 21.97 -34.96 27.86
CA ASN A 57 21.90 -36.33 27.32
C ASN A 57 21.23 -36.44 25.94
N ARG A 58 21.26 -35.37 25.14
CA ARG A 58 20.68 -35.30 23.81
C ARG A 58 21.70 -34.76 22.81
N ILE A 59 21.58 -35.19 21.56
CA ILE A 59 22.38 -34.69 20.44
C ILE A 59 21.49 -34.58 19.20
N SER A 60 21.65 -33.52 18.41
CA SER A 60 20.89 -33.39 17.16
C SER A 60 21.44 -34.34 16.09
N VAL A 61 20.56 -34.81 15.21
CA VAL A 61 21.00 -35.61 14.06
C VAL A 61 21.90 -34.82 13.10
N GLU A 62 21.78 -33.48 13.06
CA GLU A 62 22.66 -32.61 12.26
C GLU A 62 24.09 -32.63 12.81
N ASP A 63 24.26 -32.50 14.13
CA ASP A 63 25.57 -32.51 14.77
C ASP A 63 26.34 -33.80 14.52
N ILE A 64 25.62 -34.94 14.53
CA ILE A 64 26.18 -36.25 14.19
C ILE A 64 26.62 -36.27 12.72
N GLN A 65 25.77 -35.78 11.81
CA GLN A 65 26.06 -35.79 10.37
C GLN A 65 27.24 -34.88 10.01
N ASP A 66 27.34 -33.71 10.63
CA ASP A 66 28.45 -32.77 10.45
C ASP A 66 29.76 -33.37 10.98
N SER A 67 29.69 -34.12 12.09
CA SER A 67 30.83 -34.88 12.60
C SER A 67 31.25 -36.04 11.68
N VAL A 68 30.33 -36.67 10.95
CA VAL A 68 30.69 -37.65 9.90
C VAL A 68 31.46 -36.97 8.77
N GLU A 69 31.03 -35.80 8.29
CA GLU A 69 31.74 -35.06 7.24
C GLU A 69 33.15 -34.66 7.69
N ASN A 70 33.25 -34.06 8.88
CA ASN A 70 34.53 -33.61 9.44
C ASN A 70 35.52 -34.77 9.59
N VAL A 71 35.07 -35.91 10.13
CA VAL A 71 35.95 -37.07 10.34
C VAL A 71 36.40 -37.68 9.01
N LEU A 72 35.52 -37.77 8.01
CA LEU A 72 35.90 -38.27 6.69
C LEU A 72 36.93 -37.35 6.00
N ILE A 73 36.76 -36.03 6.13
CA ILE A 73 37.73 -35.05 5.59
C ILE A 73 39.07 -35.17 6.33
N GLN A 74 39.06 -35.18 7.66
CA GLN A 74 40.29 -35.30 8.47
C GLN A 74 41.02 -36.63 8.27
N ALA A 75 40.30 -37.70 7.94
CA ALA A 75 40.88 -39.01 7.63
C ALA A 75 41.39 -39.11 6.18
N GLY A 76 41.28 -38.05 5.37
CA GLY A 76 41.79 -38.01 4.00
C GLY A 76 40.82 -38.55 2.94
N TYR A 77 39.55 -38.79 3.29
CA TYR A 77 38.51 -39.30 2.40
C TYR A 77 37.57 -38.19 1.90
N SER A 78 38.13 -37.08 1.43
CA SER A 78 37.36 -35.90 0.98
C SER A 78 36.38 -36.19 -0.16
N ASP A 79 36.69 -37.15 -1.03
CA ASP A 79 35.81 -37.60 -2.12
C ASP A 79 34.62 -38.42 -1.61
N VAL A 80 34.82 -39.25 -0.58
CA VAL A 80 33.76 -39.98 0.14
C VAL A 80 32.89 -39.02 0.94
N ALA A 81 33.49 -38.04 1.64
CA ALA A 81 32.77 -36.98 2.34
C ALA A 81 31.84 -36.21 1.39
N LYS A 82 32.34 -35.85 0.19
CA LYS A 82 31.52 -35.20 -0.84
C LYS A 82 30.35 -36.09 -1.31
N ALA A 83 30.55 -37.40 -1.42
CA ALA A 83 29.48 -38.35 -1.75
C ALA A 83 28.38 -38.36 -0.68
N TYR A 84 28.80 -38.39 0.57
CA TYR A 84 27.93 -38.35 1.74
C TYR A 84 27.12 -37.05 1.81
N ILE A 85 27.77 -35.89 1.62
CA ILE A 85 27.12 -34.56 1.55
C ILE A 85 26.04 -34.54 0.46
N LEU A 86 26.37 -34.99 -0.75
CA LEU A 86 25.45 -34.99 -1.88
C LEU A 86 24.24 -35.91 -1.64
N TYR A 87 24.46 -37.09 -1.06
CA TYR A 87 23.39 -38.01 -0.71
C TYR A 87 22.49 -37.47 0.40
N ARG A 88 23.05 -36.82 1.44
CA ARG A 88 22.30 -36.10 2.48
C ARG A 88 21.41 -35.05 1.85
N LYS A 89 21.96 -34.20 0.97
CA LYS A 89 21.21 -33.16 0.24
C LYS A 89 20.10 -33.75 -0.63
N GLN A 90 20.35 -34.87 -1.31
CA GLN A 90 19.33 -35.55 -2.12
C GLN A 90 18.21 -36.18 -1.26
N ARG A 91 18.55 -36.79 -0.12
CA ARG A 91 17.57 -37.38 0.83
C ARG A 91 16.78 -36.33 1.57
N GLU A 92 17.38 -35.17 1.82
CA GLU A 92 16.67 -33.98 2.28
C GLU A 92 15.67 -33.51 1.24
N LYS A 93 16.11 -33.36 -0.02
CA LYS A 93 15.20 -32.99 -1.13
C LYS A 93 14.04 -33.97 -1.31
N ILE A 94 14.29 -35.28 -1.26
CA ILE A 94 13.24 -36.32 -1.36
C ILE A 94 12.28 -36.29 -0.17
N ARG A 95 12.77 -35.99 1.05
CA ARG A 95 11.91 -35.88 2.24
C ARG A 95 11.07 -34.62 2.21
N ASN A 96 11.64 -33.50 1.80
CA ASN A 96 10.90 -32.27 1.53
C ASN A 96 9.83 -32.54 0.46
N MET A 97 10.17 -33.19 -0.65
CA MET A 97 9.18 -33.61 -1.66
C MET A 97 8.03 -34.46 -1.09
N LYS A 98 8.25 -35.27 -0.06
CA LYS A 98 7.19 -36.06 0.61
C LYS A 98 6.26 -35.19 1.47
N SER A 99 6.76 -34.11 2.08
CA SER A 99 5.91 -33.09 2.72
C SER A 99 5.27 -32.13 1.71
N THR A 100 5.79 -32.05 0.48
CA THR A 100 5.21 -31.32 -0.65
C THR A 100 4.19 -32.12 -1.47
N ILE A 101 3.80 -33.34 -1.07
CA ILE A 101 2.68 -34.03 -1.73
C ILE A 101 1.39 -33.30 -1.34
N LEU A 102 1.05 -32.28 -2.13
CA LEU A 102 -0.26 -31.65 -2.14
C LEU A 102 -1.28 -32.77 -2.37
N ASP A 103 -2.15 -33.01 -1.39
CA ASP A 103 -3.32 -33.85 -1.61
C ASP A 103 -4.28 -33.11 -2.55
N TYR A 104 -4.09 -33.29 -3.85
CA TYR A 104 -4.90 -32.69 -4.90
C TYR A 104 -6.39 -33.01 -4.71
N LYS A 105 -6.73 -34.13 -4.05
CA LYS A 105 -8.11 -34.48 -3.73
C LYS A 105 -8.65 -33.55 -2.63
N GLU A 106 -7.84 -33.20 -1.64
CA GLU A 106 -8.24 -32.27 -0.58
C GLU A 106 -8.48 -30.86 -1.11
N ILE A 107 -7.58 -30.33 -1.96
CA ILE A 107 -7.71 -28.98 -2.56
C ILE A 107 -8.96 -28.87 -3.42
N VAL A 108 -9.20 -29.86 -4.29
CA VAL A 108 -10.37 -29.84 -5.16
C VAL A 108 -11.66 -29.99 -4.34
N ASN A 109 -11.68 -30.87 -3.33
CA ASN A 109 -12.86 -31.06 -2.49
C ASN A 109 -13.15 -29.84 -1.60
N SER A 110 -12.12 -29.19 -1.05
CA SER A 110 -12.30 -28.02 -0.18
C SER A 110 -12.88 -26.83 -0.94
N TYR A 111 -12.48 -26.64 -2.21
CA TYR A 111 -13.07 -25.63 -3.09
C TYR A 111 -14.52 -25.97 -3.49
N VAL A 112 -14.77 -27.21 -3.95
CA VAL A 112 -16.11 -27.64 -4.41
C VAL A 112 -17.14 -27.62 -3.29
N LYS A 113 -16.73 -27.90 -2.05
CA LYS A 113 -17.62 -27.87 -0.87
C LYS A 113 -17.67 -26.51 -0.17
N VAL A 114 -16.86 -25.53 -0.58
CA VAL A 114 -16.72 -24.21 0.08
C VAL A 114 -16.38 -24.35 1.58
N GLU A 115 -15.55 -25.34 1.93
CA GLU A 115 -15.15 -25.61 3.32
C GLU A 115 -13.92 -24.77 3.74
N ASP A 116 -13.16 -24.24 2.77
CA ASP A 116 -11.97 -23.41 3.01
C ASP A 116 -12.29 -21.91 2.91
N TRP A 117 -11.95 -21.15 3.96
CA TRP A 117 -12.04 -19.69 3.96
C TRP A 117 -11.24 -19.04 2.81
N ARG A 118 -10.22 -19.73 2.28
CA ARG A 118 -9.43 -19.27 1.12
C ARG A 118 -10.27 -19.09 -0.14
N VAL A 119 -11.45 -19.72 -0.24
CA VAL A 119 -12.41 -19.47 -1.33
C VAL A 119 -12.88 -18.00 -1.32
N LYS A 120 -12.82 -17.32 -0.16
CA LYS A 120 -13.09 -15.89 0.01
C LYS A 120 -11.84 -15.07 0.36
N GLU A 121 -10.63 -15.58 0.08
CA GLU A 121 -9.38 -14.84 0.33
C GLU A 121 -9.31 -13.54 -0.49
N ASN A 122 -9.92 -13.53 -1.67
CA ASN A 122 -10.09 -12.35 -2.48
C ASN A 122 -11.56 -12.19 -2.82
N SER A 123 -12.18 -11.12 -2.33
CA SER A 123 -13.62 -10.86 -2.48
C SER A 123 -14.07 -10.66 -3.93
N THR A 124 -13.13 -10.56 -4.89
CA THR A 124 -13.41 -10.51 -6.33
C THR A 124 -13.55 -11.88 -7.00
N VAL A 125 -13.03 -12.98 -6.41
CA VAL A 125 -13.22 -14.34 -6.94
C VAL A 125 -14.62 -14.82 -6.60
N THR A 126 -15.36 -15.30 -7.60
CA THR A 126 -16.64 -15.97 -7.41
C THR A 126 -16.51 -17.48 -7.61
N TYR A 127 -17.36 -18.26 -6.95
CA TYR A 127 -17.40 -19.71 -7.12
C TYR A 127 -17.73 -20.05 -8.59
N SER A 128 -16.74 -20.58 -9.30
CA SER A 128 -16.87 -20.97 -10.70
C SER A 128 -15.74 -21.91 -11.10
N VAL A 129 -15.81 -22.47 -12.31
CA VAL A 129 -14.73 -23.28 -12.89
C VAL A 129 -13.44 -22.47 -13.02
N GLY A 130 -13.53 -21.20 -13.40
CA GLY A 130 -12.38 -20.29 -13.45
C GLY A 130 -11.71 -20.12 -12.09
N GLY A 131 -12.53 -20.04 -11.03
CA GLY A 131 -12.04 -19.88 -9.66
C GLY A 131 -11.36 -21.14 -9.15
N LEU A 132 -11.87 -22.31 -9.53
CA LEU A 132 -11.23 -23.60 -9.25
C LEU A 132 -9.85 -23.71 -9.93
N ILE A 133 -9.74 -23.30 -11.19
CA ILE A 133 -8.45 -23.31 -11.93
C ILE A 133 -7.44 -22.40 -11.23
N LEU A 134 -7.83 -21.18 -10.88
CA LEU A 134 -6.98 -20.23 -10.15
C LEU A 134 -6.57 -20.77 -8.77
N SER A 135 -7.51 -21.36 -8.02
CA SER A 135 -7.22 -21.94 -6.71
C SER A 135 -6.22 -23.09 -6.78
N ASN A 136 -6.41 -24.03 -7.70
CA ASN A 136 -5.50 -25.15 -7.90
C ASN A 136 -4.11 -24.70 -8.34
N SER A 137 -4.04 -23.85 -9.37
CA SER A 137 -2.77 -23.31 -9.86
C SER A 137 -2.06 -22.50 -8.78
N GLY A 138 -2.81 -21.69 -8.03
CA GLY A 138 -2.28 -20.85 -6.96
C GLY A 138 -1.66 -21.69 -5.83
N ALA A 139 -2.33 -22.77 -5.41
CA ALA A 139 -1.81 -23.66 -4.38
C ALA A 139 -0.50 -24.35 -4.81
N VAL A 140 -0.40 -24.77 -6.07
CA VAL A 140 0.82 -25.40 -6.61
C VAL A 140 1.97 -24.39 -6.68
N THR A 141 1.73 -23.21 -7.24
CA THR A 141 2.75 -22.15 -7.35
C THR A 141 3.24 -21.68 -5.99
N ALA A 142 2.33 -21.54 -5.02
CA ALA A 142 2.70 -21.11 -3.67
C ALA A 142 3.61 -22.12 -2.97
N ASN A 143 3.36 -23.42 -3.16
CA ASN A 143 4.26 -24.45 -2.63
C ASN A 143 5.60 -24.45 -3.35
N TYR A 144 5.63 -24.25 -4.66
CA TYR A 144 6.87 -24.12 -5.41
C TYR A 144 7.75 -22.98 -4.89
N TRP A 145 7.16 -21.79 -4.64
CA TRP A 145 7.87 -20.70 -3.98
C TRP A 145 8.46 -21.13 -2.63
N LEU A 146 7.63 -21.72 -1.77
CA LEU A 146 8.01 -22.04 -0.38
C LEU A 146 8.86 -23.31 -0.22
N SER A 147 9.03 -24.12 -1.26
CA SER A 147 9.81 -25.38 -1.18
C SER A 147 11.03 -25.41 -2.09
N GLU A 148 10.98 -24.75 -3.25
CA GLU A 148 12.05 -24.80 -4.25
C GLU A 148 12.79 -23.46 -4.41
N ILE A 149 12.12 -22.33 -4.16
CA ILE A 149 12.72 -21.00 -4.36
C ILE A 149 13.26 -20.41 -3.06
N TYR A 150 12.41 -20.33 -2.03
CA TYR A 150 12.78 -19.78 -0.74
C TYR A 150 13.51 -20.81 0.11
N ASP A 151 14.46 -20.34 0.92
CA ASP A 151 15.05 -21.15 1.97
C ASP A 151 14.04 -21.44 3.10
N ASN A 152 14.42 -22.40 3.95
CA ASN A 152 13.55 -22.90 5.01
C ASN A 152 13.11 -21.79 5.97
N GLU A 153 13.99 -20.86 6.32
CA GLU A 153 13.70 -19.82 7.30
C GLU A 153 12.61 -18.85 6.78
N ILE A 154 12.73 -18.40 5.52
CA ILE A 154 11.70 -17.56 4.87
C ILE A 154 10.38 -18.32 4.78
N ALA A 155 10.43 -19.59 4.34
CA ALA A 155 9.24 -20.40 4.16
C ALA A 155 8.52 -20.68 5.49
N GLU A 156 9.28 -20.96 6.55
CA GLU A 156 8.77 -21.17 7.90
C GLU A 156 8.19 -19.89 8.49
N ALA A 157 8.83 -18.74 8.32
CA ALA A 157 8.30 -17.46 8.78
C ALA A 157 6.91 -17.15 8.16
N HIS A 158 6.70 -17.47 6.88
CA HIS A 158 5.39 -17.38 6.24
C HIS A 158 4.40 -18.41 6.82
N ARG A 159 4.79 -19.68 6.90
CA ARG A 159 3.92 -20.80 7.36
C ARG A 159 3.49 -20.62 8.81
N ASN A 160 4.38 -20.12 9.67
CA ASN A 160 4.17 -19.88 11.10
C ASN A 160 3.42 -18.58 11.41
N ALA A 161 3.08 -17.81 10.36
CA ALA A 161 2.41 -16.52 10.45
C ALA A 161 3.22 -15.45 11.23
N ASP A 162 4.55 -15.52 11.16
CA ASP A 162 5.43 -14.46 11.67
C ASP A 162 5.52 -13.31 10.65
N ILE A 163 5.50 -13.65 9.37
CA ILE A 163 5.31 -12.73 8.24
C ILE A 163 4.23 -13.27 7.29
N HIS A 164 3.81 -12.43 6.34
CA HIS A 164 2.98 -12.82 5.22
C HIS A 164 3.58 -12.32 3.92
N ILE A 165 4.03 -13.27 3.09
CA ILE A 165 4.48 -13.02 1.72
C ILE A 165 3.24 -13.03 0.83
N HIS A 166 2.95 -11.91 0.18
CA HIS A 166 1.77 -11.74 -0.66
C HIS A 166 1.93 -12.40 -2.04
N ASP A 167 0.81 -12.81 -2.62
CA ASP A 167 0.67 -13.27 -4.00
C ASP A 167 1.58 -14.44 -4.42
N LEU A 168 1.80 -15.37 -3.49
CA LEU A 168 2.49 -16.63 -3.78
C LEU A 168 1.74 -17.51 -4.81
N SER A 169 0.50 -17.18 -5.15
CA SER A 169 -0.29 -17.90 -6.15
C SER A 169 0.23 -17.74 -7.59
N MET A 170 1.08 -16.74 -7.84
CA MET A 170 1.67 -16.50 -9.16
C MET A 170 3.20 -16.43 -9.09
N LEU A 171 3.86 -16.94 -10.13
CA LEU A 171 5.31 -16.86 -10.30
C LEU A 171 5.65 -15.57 -11.07
N THR A 172 5.40 -14.42 -10.45
CA THR A 172 5.61 -13.10 -11.09
C THR A 172 5.69 -11.96 -10.05
N GLY A 173 5.87 -10.72 -10.52
CA GLY A 173 5.83 -9.48 -9.73
C GLY A 173 4.45 -9.15 -9.16
N TYR A 174 4.38 -8.15 -8.28
CA TYR A 174 3.13 -7.76 -7.62
C TYR A 174 2.29 -6.82 -8.49
N CYS A 175 2.65 -5.55 -8.58
CA CYS A 175 1.86 -4.55 -9.29
C CYS A 175 2.75 -3.71 -10.21
N ALA A 176 2.14 -3.13 -11.25
CA ALA A 176 2.85 -2.36 -12.25
C ALA A 176 2.05 -1.17 -12.77
N GLY A 177 2.80 -0.09 -12.96
CA GLY A 177 2.43 1.08 -13.71
C GLY A 177 2.87 1.01 -15.15
N TRP A 178 2.04 1.52 -16.06
CA TRP A 178 2.28 1.45 -17.50
C TRP A 178 2.24 2.82 -18.16
N SER A 179 3.23 3.10 -19.01
CA SER A 179 3.25 4.33 -19.80
C SER A 179 2.18 4.28 -20.90
N LEU A 180 1.07 5.01 -20.67
CA LEU A 180 0.04 5.20 -21.70
C LEU A 180 0.62 5.92 -22.94
N LYS A 181 1.58 6.83 -22.72
CA LYS A 181 2.34 7.48 -23.80
C LYS A 181 3.05 6.46 -24.70
N GLN A 182 3.69 5.44 -24.11
CA GLN A 182 4.34 4.39 -24.89
C GLN A 182 3.32 3.59 -25.72
N LEU A 183 2.19 3.20 -25.11
CA LEU A 183 1.11 2.51 -25.82
C LEU A 183 0.56 3.35 -26.99
N ILE A 184 0.39 4.66 -26.80
CA ILE A 184 -0.04 5.60 -27.85
C ILE A 184 1.02 5.73 -28.96
N ARG A 185 2.31 5.71 -28.62
CA ARG A 185 3.41 5.86 -29.58
C ARG A 185 3.64 4.61 -30.42
N GLU A 186 3.55 3.44 -29.80
CA GLU A 186 4.04 2.19 -30.37
C GLU A 186 2.91 1.22 -30.76
N GLY A 187 1.70 1.42 -30.22
CA GLY A 187 0.58 0.49 -30.37
C GLY A 187 0.70 -0.74 -29.47
N LEU A 188 -0.24 -1.67 -29.63
CA LEU A 188 -0.32 -2.92 -28.87
C LEU A 188 0.28 -4.09 -29.65
N GLY A 189 1.49 -4.56 -29.30
CA GLY A 189 2.12 -5.74 -29.90
C GLY A 189 3.65 -5.69 -29.90
N GLY A 190 4.27 -6.18 -30.97
CA GLY A 190 5.73 -6.28 -31.08
C GLY A 190 6.32 -7.54 -30.43
N ILE A 191 5.51 -8.60 -30.32
CA ILE A 191 5.92 -9.90 -29.77
C ILE A 191 5.89 -10.95 -30.87
N GLU A 192 6.95 -11.74 -30.95
CA GLU A 192 7.09 -12.80 -31.96
C GLU A 192 5.93 -13.80 -31.90
N GLY A 193 5.37 -14.13 -33.07
CA GLY A 193 4.24 -15.06 -33.18
C GLY A 193 2.90 -14.53 -32.64
N LYS A 194 2.80 -13.25 -32.25
CA LYS A 194 1.56 -12.60 -31.81
C LYS A 194 1.14 -11.49 -32.78
N ILE A 195 -0.17 -11.21 -32.81
CA ILE A 195 -0.72 -10.11 -33.61
C ILE A 195 -0.22 -8.78 -33.03
N THR A 196 0.16 -7.86 -33.94
CA THR A 196 0.59 -6.50 -33.58
C THR A 196 -0.40 -5.49 -34.15
N SER A 197 -0.89 -4.61 -33.29
CA SER A 197 -1.76 -3.48 -33.63
C SER A 197 -0.91 -2.22 -33.82
N ALA A 198 -1.16 -1.48 -34.89
CA ALA A 198 -0.54 -0.18 -35.10
C ALA A 198 -0.99 0.82 -34.02
N PRO A 199 -0.22 1.91 -33.78
CA PRO A 199 -0.63 3.02 -32.92
C PRO A 199 -2.04 3.50 -33.23
N ALA A 200 -2.87 3.65 -32.19
CA ALA A 200 -4.25 4.11 -32.35
C ALA A 200 -4.29 5.52 -32.94
N LYS A 201 -5.17 5.74 -33.94
CA LYS A 201 -5.41 7.06 -34.55
C LYS A 201 -6.70 7.72 -34.07
N HIS A 202 -7.60 6.94 -33.48
CA HIS A 202 -8.92 7.37 -33.04
C HIS A 202 -9.15 6.96 -31.58
N LEU A 203 -9.95 7.73 -30.85
CA LEU A 203 -10.20 7.50 -29.42
C LEU A 203 -10.76 6.10 -29.14
N SER A 204 -11.72 5.65 -29.95
CA SER A 204 -12.35 4.32 -29.80
C SER A 204 -11.35 3.17 -29.92
N VAL A 205 -10.37 3.31 -30.83
CA VAL A 205 -9.30 2.32 -31.03
C VAL A 205 -8.34 2.33 -29.85
N LEU A 206 -7.99 3.52 -29.32
CA LEU A 206 -7.14 3.62 -28.14
C LEU A 206 -7.81 2.98 -26.91
N CYS A 207 -9.08 3.30 -26.65
CA CYS A 207 -9.86 2.68 -25.58
C CYS A 207 -9.85 1.15 -25.68
N ASN A 208 -10.06 0.60 -26.88
CA ASN A 208 -9.99 -0.85 -27.09
C ASN A 208 -8.58 -1.42 -26.84
N GLN A 209 -7.52 -0.75 -27.31
CA GLN A 209 -6.14 -1.16 -27.03
C GLN A 209 -5.82 -1.13 -25.53
N MET A 210 -6.31 -0.14 -24.78
CA MET A 210 -6.15 -0.06 -23.33
C MET A 210 -6.83 -1.21 -22.60
N VAL A 211 -8.08 -1.55 -22.95
CA VAL A 211 -8.79 -2.72 -22.39
C VAL A 211 -8.00 -4.00 -22.63
N ASN A 212 -7.57 -4.23 -23.87
CA ASN A 212 -6.79 -5.41 -24.23
C ASN A 212 -5.43 -5.45 -23.51
N PHE A 213 -4.75 -4.30 -23.40
CA PHE A 213 -3.48 -4.18 -22.69
C PHE A 213 -3.63 -4.58 -21.23
N LEU A 214 -4.59 -4.00 -20.50
CA LEU A 214 -4.82 -4.30 -19.09
C LEU A 214 -5.22 -5.77 -18.88
N GLY A 215 -6.03 -6.33 -19.78
CA GLY A 215 -6.40 -7.74 -19.75
C GLY A 215 -5.22 -8.69 -19.99
N ILE A 216 -4.27 -8.32 -20.85
CA ILE A 216 -3.02 -9.08 -21.06
C ILE A 216 -2.16 -9.01 -19.80
N MET A 217 -1.95 -7.81 -19.25
CA MET A 217 -1.08 -7.62 -18.08
C MET A 217 -1.60 -8.31 -16.83
N GLN A 218 -2.91 -8.43 -16.64
CA GLN A 218 -3.50 -9.24 -15.57
C GLN A 218 -3.03 -10.71 -15.58
N ASN A 219 -2.58 -11.24 -16.72
CA ASN A 219 -2.06 -12.61 -16.80
C ASN A 219 -0.55 -12.71 -16.55
N GLU A 220 0.18 -11.60 -16.64
CA GLU A 220 1.63 -11.57 -16.36
C GLU A 220 1.94 -10.99 -14.97
N TRP A 221 0.96 -10.47 -14.23
CA TRP A 221 1.12 -9.82 -12.92
C TRP A 221 0.05 -10.25 -11.94
N ALA A 222 0.35 -10.22 -10.64
CA ALA A 222 -0.59 -10.66 -9.60
C ALA A 222 -1.59 -9.58 -9.14
N GLY A 223 -1.16 -8.33 -9.13
CA GLY A 223 -1.88 -7.20 -8.53
C GLY A 223 -2.32 -6.14 -9.54
N ALA A 224 -2.47 -4.90 -9.04
CA ALA A 224 -3.06 -3.80 -9.80
C ALA A 224 -2.22 -3.36 -11.00
N GLN A 225 -2.90 -3.01 -12.09
CA GLN A 225 -2.35 -2.52 -13.36
C GLN A 225 -2.89 -1.14 -13.66
N ALA A 226 -2.03 -0.17 -13.97
CA ALA A 226 -2.51 1.21 -13.98
C ALA A 226 -1.89 2.17 -15.00
N PHE A 227 -2.68 3.19 -15.33
CA PHE A 227 -2.31 4.28 -16.23
C PHE A 227 -2.39 5.64 -15.51
N SER A 228 -1.44 6.52 -15.80
CA SER A 228 -1.40 7.90 -15.32
C SER A 228 -1.84 8.86 -16.42
N SER A 229 -2.27 10.05 -16.00
CA SER A 229 -2.62 11.13 -16.92
C SER A 229 -3.64 10.71 -17.98
N PHE A 230 -4.63 9.91 -17.57
CA PHE A 230 -5.60 9.29 -18.46
C PHE A 230 -6.37 10.33 -19.27
N ASP A 231 -6.89 11.36 -18.63
CA ASP A 231 -7.61 12.46 -19.27
C ASP A 231 -6.69 13.28 -20.18
N THR A 232 -5.49 13.64 -19.72
CA THR A 232 -4.51 14.40 -20.51
C THR A 232 -4.12 13.66 -21.80
N TYR A 233 -3.89 12.34 -21.74
CA TYR A 233 -3.48 11.57 -22.91
C TYR A 233 -4.61 11.24 -23.89
N LEU A 234 -5.86 11.20 -23.43
CA LEU A 234 -7.03 10.95 -24.30
C LEU A 234 -7.53 12.23 -24.99
N ALA A 235 -7.35 13.41 -24.37
CA ALA A 235 -7.84 14.68 -24.89
C ALA A 235 -7.39 15.01 -26.34
N PRO A 236 -6.14 14.74 -26.77
CA PRO A 236 -5.72 14.98 -28.15
C PRO A 236 -6.53 14.21 -29.20
N PHE A 237 -6.97 12.98 -28.90
CA PHE A 237 -7.75 12.17 -29.83
C PHE A 237 -9.13 12.78 -30.07
N VAL A 238 -9.74 13.34 -29.02
CA VAL A 238 -11.00 14.10 -29.13
C VAL A 238 -10.81 15.33 -30.03
N LYS A 239 -9.67 16.02 -29.88
CA LYS A 239 -9.36 17.24 -30.63
C LYS A 239 -9.12 16.98 -32.11
N VAL A 240 -8.30 15.97 -32.43
CA VAL A 240 -7.94 15.62 -33.82
C VAL A 240 -9.17 15.20 -34.62
N ASP A 241 -10.02 14.36 -34.03
CA ASP A 241 -11.22 13.86 -34.70
C ASP A 241 -12.41 14.84 -34.58
N ASN A 242 -12.26 15.94 -33.84
CA ASN A 242 -13.31 16.91 -33.53
C ASN A 242 -14.60 16.23 -33.02
N LEU A 243 -14.44 15.32 -32.06
CA LEU A 243 -15.54 14.48 -31.58
C LEU A 243 -16.59 15.29 -30.82
N SER A 244 -17.85 14.93 -31.01
CA SER A 244 -18.95 15.38 -30.17
C SER A 244 -18.89 14.71 -28.79
N TYR A 245 -19.55 15.35 -27.80
CA TYR A 245 -19.66 14.77 -26.46
C TYR A 245 -20.24 13.35 -26.46
N THR A 246 -21.24 13.09 -27.29
CA THR A 246 -21.87 11.77 -27.40
C THR A 246 -20.88 10.71 -27.88
N GLU A 247 -20.04 11.02 -28.85
CA GLU A 247 -19.02 10.10 -29.35
C GLU A 247 -17.94 9.83 -28.31
N VAL A 248 -17.49 10.87 -27.58
CA VAL A 248 -16.55 10.71 -26.45
C VAL A 248 -17.17 9.83 -25.36
N LYS A 249 -18.42 10.11 -24.95
CA LYS A 249 -19.14 9.33 -23.95
C LYS A 249 -19.22 7.85 -24.33
N LYS A 250 -19.52 7.52 -25.59
CA LYS A 250 -19.56 6.13 -26.05
C LYS A 250 -18.19 5.45 -26.09
N CYS A 251 -17.11 6.16 -26.37
CA CYS A 251 -15.76 5.60 -26.26
C CYS A 251 -15.40 5.28 -24.80
N ILE A 252 -15.68 6.21 -23.88
CA ILE A 252 -15.38 6.03 -22.46
C ILE A 252 -16.26 4.96 -21.81
N GLU A 253 -17.56 4.91 -22.14
CA GLU A 253 -18.49 3.86 -21.73
C GLU A 253 -17.97 2.48 -22.12
N SER A 254 -17.54 2.32 -23.38
CA SER A 254 -16.96 1.08 -23.90
C SER A 254 -15.68 0.67 -23.13
N PHE A 255 -14.81 1.63 -22.80
CA PHE A 255 -13.63 1.37 -21.98
C PHE A 255 -13.99 0.90 -20.57
N VAL A 256 -14.87 1.62 -19.86
CA VAL A 256 -15.31 1.27 -18.50
C VAL A 256 -15.95 -0.12 -18.48
N TYR A 257 -16.83 -0.42 -19.42
CA TYR A 257 -17.49 -1.73 -19.50
C TYR A 257 -16.47 -2.83 -19.82
N GLY A 258 -15.53 -2.56 -20.71
CA GLY A 258 -14.45 -3.47 -21.07
C GLY A 258 -13.60 -3.89 -19.88
N VAL A 259 -13.21 -2.95 -19.01
CA VAL A 259 -12.36 -3.27 -17.84
C VAL A 259 -13.13 -3.81 -16.62
N ASN A 260 -14.46 -3.77 -16.62
CA ASN A 260 -15.29 -4.43 -15.59
C ASN A 260 -15.82 -5.79 -16.02
N THR A 261 -15.67 -6.16 -17.29
CA THR A 261 -16.13 -7.46 -17.79
C THR A 261 -15.03 -8.51 -17.59
N PRO A 262 -15.29 -9.63 -16.88
CA PRO A 262 -14.29 -10.68 -16.72
C PRO A 262 -13.84 -11.27 -18.06
N SER A 263 -12.53 -11.45 -18.25
CA SER A 263 -11.96 -12.03 -19.48
C SER A 263 -11.92 -13.57 -19.44
N ARG A 264 -11.09 -14.22 -20.28
CA ARG A 264 -11.12 -15.66 -20.66
C ARG A 264 -11.04 -16.67 -19.50
N TRP A 265 -10.66 -16.27 -18.29
CA TRP A 265 -10.71 -17.11 -17.07
C TRP A 265 -11.98 -16.94 -16.24
N GLY A 266 -12.90 -16.05 -16.64
CA GLY A 266 -14.28 -15.99 -16.18
C GLY A 266 -14.52 -15.57 -14.74
N THR A 267 -13.47 -15.23 -13.97
CA THR A 267 -13.61 -15.00 -12.51
C THR A 267 -13.39 -13.59 -12.03
N GLN A 268 -12.47 -12.84 -12.65
CA GLN A 268 -12.07 -11.52 -12.16
C GLN A 268 -11.87 -10.54 -13.32
N ALA A 269 -12.43 -9.35 -13.17
CA ALA A 269 -12.06 -8.20 -13.97
C ALA A 269 -10.61 -7.77 -13.66
N PRO A 270 -9.87 -7.18 -14.62
CA PRO A 270 -8.55 -6.64 -14.36
C PRO A 270 -8.59 -5.63 -13.21
N PHE A 271 -7.82 -5.88 -12.15
CA PHE A 271 -7.62 -4.88 -11.11
C PHE A 271 -6.88 -3.70 -11.74
N SER A 272 -7.63 -2.66 -12.07
CA SER A 272 -7.10 -1.50 -12.77
C SER A 272 -7.31 -0.20 -12.01
N ASN A 273 -6.33 0.69 -12.11
CA ASN A 273 -6.40 2.05 -11.60
C ASN A 273 -6.09 3.05 -12.71
N ILE A 274 -6.71 4.22 -12.64
CA ILE A 274 -6.35 5.36 -13.47
C ILE A 274 -6.17 6.61 -12.61
N THR A 275 -5.18 7.41 -12.97
CA THR A 275 -5.01 8.76 -12.41
C THR A 275 -5.47 9.79 -13.42
N LEU A 276 -6.30 10.72 -12.97
CA LEU A 276 -6.81 11.83 -13.75
C LEU A 276 -6.22 13.14 -13.20
N ASP A 277 -5.68 13.96 -14.11
CA ASP A 277 -4.93 15.15 -13.74
C ASP A 277 -5.84 16.34 -13.42
N TRP A 278 -7.07 16.38 -13.96
CA TRP A 278 -8.06 17.48 -13.85
C TRP A 278 -7.67 18.79 -14.54
N THR A 279 -6.39 19.14 -14.45
CA THR A 279 -5.71 20.23 -15.14
C THR A 279 -4.48 19.67 -15.85
N VAL A 280 -4.18 20.15 -17.04
CA VAL A 280 -3.01 19.68 -17.81
C VAL A 280 -1.75 19.91 -16.97
N PRO A 281 -0.96 18.86 -16.64
CA PRO A 281 0.24 18.99 -15.84
C PRO A 281 1.30 19.89 -16.49
N ASP A 282 2.01 20.70 -15.71
CA ASP A 282 3.04 21.63 -16.20
C ASP A 282 4.12 20.96 -17.04
N ASP A 283 4.50 19.73 -16.69
CA ASP A 283 5.54 18.95 -17.38
C ASP A 283 5.06 18.35 -18.71
N LEU A 284 3.74 18.25 -18.92
CA LEU A 284 3.13 17.87 -20.20
C LEU A 284 2.67 19.06 -21.02
N ALA A 285 2.32 20.16 -20.37
CA ALA A 285 1.64 21.31 -20.97
C ALA A 285 2.31 21.81 -22.25
N GLU A 286 3.63 21.92 -22.26
CA GLU A 286 4.40 22.43 -23.40
C GLU A 286 4.84 21.37 -24.42
N LEU A 287 4.63 20.09 -24.12
CA LEU A 287 4.99 18.99 -25.03
C LEU A 287 3.98 18.88 -26.18
N PRO A 288 4.44 18.48 -27.38
CA PRO A 288 3.52 18.19 -28.48
C PRO A 288 2.60 17.03 -28.08
N ALA A 289 1.31 17.17 -28.40
CA ALA A 289 0.34 16.10 -28.23
C ALA A 289 0.66 14.94 -29.17
N ILE A 290 0.27 13.70 -28.81
CA ILE A 290 0.60 12.51 -29.59
C ILE A 290 -0.68 11.79 -30.00
N VAL A 291 -0.86 11.55 -31.30
CA VAL A 291 -1.96 10.76 -31.86
C VAL A 291 -1.43 9.91 -33.02
N GLY A 292 -1.85 8.66 -33.14
CA GLY A 292 -1.44 7.80 -34.26
C GLY A 292 0.06 7.50 -34.30
N GLY A 293 0.74 7.53 -33.14
CA GLY A 293 2.18 7.36 -33.04
C GLY A 293 3.01 8.56 -33.50
N LYS A 294 2.39 9.73 -33.71
CA LYS A 294 3.05 10.93 -34.24
C LYS A 294 2.81 12.14 -33.33
N ASP A 295 3.75 13.06 -33.33
CA ASP A 295 3.60 14.35 -32.68
C ASP A 295 2.67 15.25 -33.52
N MET A 296 1.75 15.95 -32.85
CA MET A 296 0.83 16.90 -33.43
C MET A 296 1.44 18.31 -33.47
N ASP A 297 0.84 19.20 -34.26
CA ASP A 297 1.21 20.62 -34.37
C ASP A 297 0.70 21.48 -33.21
N PHE A 298 -0.03 20.89 -32.25
CA PHE A 298 -0.50 21.51 -31.02
C PHE A 298 0.02 20.77 -29.78
N LYS A 299 -0.06 21.44 -28.63
CA LYS A 299 0.47 20.97 -27.34
C LYS A 299 -0.65 20.43 -26.45
N TYR A 300 -0.29 19.69 -25.38
CA TYR A 300 -1.29 19.19 -24.42
C TYR A 300 -2.08 20.31 -23.74
N LYS A 301 -1.45 21.45 -23.43
CA LYS A 301 -2.15 22.60 -22.83
C LYS A 301 -3.30 23.13 -23.70
N ASP A 302 -3.23 22.91 -25.01
CA ASP A 302 -4.24 23.37 -25.96
C ASP A 302 -5.48 22.46 -25.97
N CYS A 303 -5.51 21.38 -25.19
CA CYS A 303 -6.56 20.35 -25.18
C CYS A 303 -7.47 20.38 -23.93
N LYS A 304 -7.47 21.48 -23.16
CA LYS A 304 -8.22 21.56 -21.88
C LYS A 304 -9.71 21.30 -22.06
N LYS A 305 -10.33 21.84 -23.12
CA LYS A 305 -11.76 21.66 -23.41
C LYS A 305 -12.09 20.19 -23.65
N GLU A 306 -11.23 19.50 -24.40
CA GLU A 306 -11.38 18.08 -24.71
C GLU A 306 -11.13 17.21 -23.48
N MET A 307 -10.19 17.59 -22.64
CA MET A 307 -9.92 16.93 -21.36
C MET A 307 -11.11 17.06 -20.40
N ASP A 308 -11.79 18.22 -20.37
CA ASP A 308 -13.03 18.41 -19.63
C ASP A 308 -14.16 17.52 -20.16
N MET A 309 -14.20 17.29 -21.47
CA MET A 309 -15.15 16.38 -22.11
C MET A 309 -14.92 14.92 -21.71
N VAL A 310 -13.65 14.49 -21.67
CA VAL A 310 -13.26 13.13 -21.22
C VAL A 310 -13.62 12.93 -19.74
N ASN A 311 -13.31 13.90 -18.88
CA ASN A 311 -13.66 13.85 -17.46
C ASN A 311 -15.18 13.75 -17.26
N LYS A 312 -15.94 14.62 -17.94
CA LYS A 312 -17.41 14.57 -17.90
C LYS A 312 -17.96 13.21 -18.31
N ALA A 313 -17.49 12.68 -19.44
CA ALA A 313 -17.91 11.37 -19.95
C ALA A 313 -17.60 10.23 -18.97
N PHE A 314 -16.40 10.24 -18.37
CA PHE A 314 -16.00 9.24 -17.40
C PHE A 314 -16.86 9.30 -16.13
N ILE A 315 -17.00 10.49 -15.54
CA ILE A 315 -17.75 10.66 -14.30
C ILE A 315 -19.23 10.32 -14.49
N GLU A 316 -19.87 10.77 -15.56
CA GLU A 316 -21.27 10.41 -15.84
C GLU A 316 -21.45 8.90 -15.97
N THR A 317 -20.55 8.22 -16.69
CA THR A 317 -20.58 6.75 -16.83
C THR A 317 -20.49 6.06 -15.46
N MET A 318 -19.61 6.55 -14.58
CA MET A 318 -19.44 6.01 -13.23
C MET A 318 -20.66 6.29 -12.32
N ILE A 319 -21.34 7.43 -12.49
CA ILE A 319 -22.58 7.79 -11.75
C ILE A 319 -23.77 6.94 -12.20
N GLU A 320 -23.87 6.65 -13.50
CA GLU A 320 -24.92 5.81 -14.08
C GLU A 320 -24.85 4.38 -13.52
N GLY A 321 -23.65 3.81 -13.44
CA GLY A 321 -23.43 2.45 -12.93
C GLY A 321 -23.81 1.37 -13.95
N ASP A 322 -23.84 0.11 -13.50
CA ASP A 322 -24.28 -1.03 -14.31
C ASP A 322 -25.79 -0.98 -14.59
N ALA A 323 -26.28 -1.92 -15.41
CA ALA A 323 -27.70 -2.02 -15.75
C ALA A 323 -28.65 -2.20 -14.55
N ASN A 324 -28.13 -2.55 -13.37
CA ASN A 324 -28.86 -2.72 -12.12
C ASN A 324 -28.55 -1.58 -11.12
N GLY A 325 -27.86 -0.52 -11.53
CA GLY A 325 -27.47 0.60 -10.67
C GLY A 325 -26.36 0.29 -9.66
N ARG A 326 -25.53 -0.73 -9.90
CA ARG A 326 -24.29 -0.98 -9.14
C ARG A 326 -23.22 0.00 -9.62
N GLY A 327 -22.43 0.54 -8.69
CA GLY A 327 -21.22 1.29 -9.07
C GLY A 327 -20.21 0.39 -9.78
N PHE A 328 -19.51 0.91 -10.79
CA PHE A 328 -18.39 0.21 -11.40
C PHE A 328 -17.22 0.11 -10.42
N GLN A 329 -16.60 -1.06 -10.36
CA GLN A 329 -15.47 -1.32 -9.47
C GLN A 329 -14.16 -0.81 -10.06
N TYR A 330 -14.03 -0.89 -11.39
CA TYR A 330 -12.83 -0.55 -12.14
C TYR A 330 -13.11 0.46 -13.28
N PRO A 331 -12.09 1.13 -13.82
CA PRO A 331 -10.83 1.32 -13.11
C PRO A 331 -11.08 2.15 -11.85
N ILE A 332 -10.29 1.96 -10.80
CA ILE A 332 -10.37 2.82 -9.61
C ILE A 332 -9.80 4.19 -10.00
N PRO A 333 -10.62 5.26 -9.99
CA PRO A 333 -10.15 6.58 -10.38
C PRO A 333 -9.50 7.30 -9.20
N THR A 334 -8.39 7.98 -9.48
CA THR A 334 -7.73 8.89 -8.55
C THR A 334 -7.70 10.29 -9.15
N TYR A 335 -8.19 11.27 -8.40
CA TYR A 335 -8.09 12.69 -8.75
C TYR A 335 -7.10 13.41 -7.83
N SER A 336 -6.24 14.22 -8.43
CA SER A 336 -5.26 15.04 -7.72
C SER A 336 -5.89 16.35 -7.27
N ILE A 337 -5.82 16.64 -5.96
CA ILE A 337 -6.26 17.91 -5.38
C ILE A 337 -5.02 18.77 -5.14
N THR A 338 -4.82 19.78 -5.99
CA THR A 338 -3.69 20.74 -5.88
C THR A 338 -4.14 22.06 -5.26
N LYS A 339 -3.18 22.95 -4.99
CA LYS A 339 -3.46 24.31 -4.49
C LYS A 339 -4.28 25.14 -5.49
N GLU A 340 -4.15 24.82 -6.77
CA GLU A 340 -4.80 25.47 -7.90
C GLU A 340 -6.11 24.76 -8.30
N PHE A 341 -6.55 23.74 -7.55
CA PHE A 341 -7.80 23.04 -7.85
C PHE A 341 -8.97 24.03 -7.84
N ASP A 342 -9.73 24.06 -8.94
CA ASP A 342 -10.88 24.93 -9.07
C ASP A 342 -12.06 24.36 -8.28
N TRP A 343 -12.40 25.02 -7.16
CA TRP A 343 -13.57 24.67 -6.32
C TRP A 343 -14.86 25.37 -6.75
N SER A 344 -14.86 26.08 -7.87
CA SER A 344 -16.02 26.83 -8.35
C SER A 344 -17.16 25.91 -8.79
N ASP A 345 -18.35 26.49 -8.92
CA ASP A 345 -19.56 25.75 -9.24
C ASP A 345 -19.67 25.43 -10.75
N THR A 346 -18.79 24.55 -11.23
CA THR A 346 -18.76 24.06 -12.61
C THR A 346 -19.54 22.74 -12.75
N GLU A 347 -19.99 22.42 -13.96
CA GLU A 347 -20.68 21.16 -14.25
C GLU A 347 -19.82 19.94 -13.86
N ASN A 348 -18.53 19.95 -14.22
CA ASN A 348 -17.61 18.85 -13.88
C ASN A 348 -17.38 18.72 -12.37
N ASN A 349 -17.28 19.83 -11.63
CA ASN A 349 -17.17 19.78 -10.16
C ASN A 349 -18.43 19.19 -9.52
N ARG A 350 -19.62 19.62 -9.96
CA ARG A 350 -20.89 19.04 -9.50
C ARG A 350 -20.91 17.53 -9.71
N LEU A 351 -20.51 17.07 -10.90
CA LEU A 351 -20.47 15.64 -11.23
C LEU A 351 -19.44 14.89 -10.38
N LEU A 352 -18.20 15.39 -10.25
CA LEU A 352 -17.14 14.75 -9.46
C LEU A 352 -17.58 14.50 -8.01
N PHE A 353 -18.17 15.51 -7.38
CA PHE A 353 -18.60 15.41 -5.99
C PHE A 353 -19.95 14.70 -5.83
N GLU A 354 -20.81 14.68 -6.86
CA GLU A 354 -21.99 13.81 -6.90
C GLU A 354 -21.59 12.34 -6.93
N MET A 355 -20.63 11.96 -7.80
CA MET A 355 -20.04 10.63 -7.84
C MET A 355 -19.43 10.23 -6.49
N THR A 356 -18.71 11.16 -5.86
CA THR A 356 -18.12 10.99 -4.52
C THR A 356 -19.19 10.74 -3.47
N SER A 357 -20.24 11.56 -3.43
CA SER A 357 -21.32 11.40 -2.46
C SER A 357 -22.07 10.07 -2.64
N LYS A 358 -22.32 9.65 -3.89
CA LYS A 358 -23.18 8.51 -4.21
C LYS A 358 -22.48 7.17 -4.04
N TYR A 359 -21.28 7.02 -4.60
CA TYR A 359 -20.56 5.75 -4.62
C TYR A 359 -19.23 5.79 -3.87
N GLY A 360 -18.85 6.94 -3.29
CA GLY A 360 -17.57 7.07 -2.60
C GLY A 360 -16.33 6.92 -3.48
N THR A 361 -16.49 7.14 -4.77
CA THR A 361 -15.41 7.20 -5.75
C THR A 361 -15.34 8.65 -6.24
N PRO A 362 -14.16 9.24 -6.38
CA PRO A 362 -12.84 8.64 -6.56
C PRO A 362 -12.02 8.54 -5.27
N TYR A 363 -10.76 8.12 -5.42
CA TYR A 363 -9.69 8.45 -4.50
C TYR A 363 -9.25 9.90 -4.71
N PHE A 364 -8.90 10.58 -3.61
CA PHE A 364 -8.28 11.90 -3.68
C PHE A 364 -6.83 11.82 -3.24
N SER A 365 -5.93 12.33 -4.07
CA SER A 365 -4.52 12.52 -3.74
C SER A 365 -4.29 13.97 -3.30
N ASN A 366 -3.80 14.18 -2.07
CA ASN A 366 -3.67 15.51 -1.48
C ASN A 366 -2.32 16.19 -1.80
N TYR A 367 -2.30 17.21 -2.64
CA TYR A 367 -1.10 18.00 -2.94
C TYR A 367 -1.13 19.40 -2.32
N ILE A 368 -2.17 19.77 -1.57
CA ILE A 368 -2.26 21.11 -0.95
C ILE A 368 -1.21 21.28 0.14
N ASN A 369 -1.14 20.34 1.08
CA ASN A 369 -0.21 20.37 2.22
C ASN A 369 0.98 19.42 2.04
N SER A 370 1.44 19.24 0.80
CA SER A 370 2.56 18.36 0.46
C SER A 370 3.74 19.15 -0.10
N ASP A 371 4.96 18.67 0.17
CA ASP A 371 6.19 19.15 -0.46
C ASP A 371 6.34 18.65 -1.92
N MET A 372 5.39 17.84 -2.42
CA MET A 372 5.43 17.19 -3.72
C MET A 372 4.40 17.80 -4.67
N LYS A 373 4.70 17.80 -5.97
CA LYS A 373 3.77 18.14 -7.05
C LYS A 373 3.23 16.89 -7.74
N PRO A 374 2.08 16.96 -8.43
CA PRO A 374 1.57 15.83 -9.23
C PRO A 374 2.58 15.29 -10.24
N SER A 375 3.40 16.16 -10.84
CA SER A 375 4.45 15.78 -11.79
C SER A 375 5.65 15.05 -11.14
N ASP A 376 5.88 15.20 -9.83
CA ASP A 376 6.99 14.53 -9.12
C ASP A 376 6.74 13.03 -8.94
N ILE A 377 5.47 12.60 -8.99
CA ILE A 377 5.08 11.22 -8.77
C ILE A 377 3.92 10.85 -9.70
N ARG A 378 4.23 10.10 -10.76
CA ARG A 378 3.22 9.36 -11.54
C ARG A 378 3.06 7.93 -11.03
N SER A 379 3.17 7.71 -9.72
CA SER A 379 3.08 6.38 -9.12
C SER A 379 1.69 5.77 -9.36
N MET A 380 1.68 4.58 -9.91
CA MET A 380 0.54 4.06 -10.65
C MET A 380 -0.48 3.29 -9.82
N CYS A 381 -0.20 2.95 -8.55
CA CYS A 381 -1.18 2.28 -7.69
C CYS A 381 -1.32 2.88 -6.28
N CYS A 382 -0.27 3.49 -5.75
CA CYS A 382 -0.17 4.02 -4.40
C CYS A 382 0.81 5.21 -4.41
N ARG A 383 0.58 6.30 -3.64
CA ARG A 383 1.59 7.38 -3.54
C ARG A 383 2.92 6.76 -3.20
N LEU A 384 3.97 7.17 -3.88
CA LEU A 384 5.34 6.88 -3.49
C LEU A 384 5.98 8.18 -2.98
N ARG A 385 6.15 8.33 -1.67
CA ARG A 385 6.93 9.42 -1.06
C ARG A 385 8.40 9.03 -1.16
N LEU A 386 8.96 9.28 -2.34
CA LEU A 386 10.34 8.96 -2.67
C LEU A 386 11.30 10.04 -2.21
N ASP A 387 12.49 9.65 -1.74
CA ASP A 387 13.63 10.54 -1.85
C ASP A 387 14.01 10.64 -3.34
N LEU A 388 13.52 11.71 -3.97
CA LEU A 388 13.75 12.00 -5.39
C LEU A 388 15.24 12.03 -5.76
N ARG A 389 16.17 12.20 -4.79
CA ARG A 389 17.62 12.20 -5.06
C ARG A 389 18.14 10.83 -5.51
N GLU A 390 17.64 9.75 -4.92
CA GLU A 390 18.06 8.38 -5.23
C GLU A 390 17.52 7.94 -6.60
N LEU A 391 16.26 8.26 -6.90
CA LEU A 391 15.66 7.93 -8.20
C LEU A 391 16.27 8.79 -9.33
N ARG A 392 16.58 10.07 -9.07
CA ARG A 392 17.30 10.95 -10.01
C ARG A 392 18.67 10.41 -10.42
N LYS A 393 19.40 9.74 -9.51
CA LYS A 393 20.68 9.09 -9.83
C LYS A 393 20.51 7.90 -10.77
N LYS A 394 19.42 7.13 -10.63
CA LYS A 394 19.16 5.91 -11.42
C LYS A 394 18.42 6.19 -12.75
N SER A 395 17.48 7.12 -12.78
CA SER A 395 16.63 7.39 -13.96
C SER A 395 17.23 8.35 -14.98
N GLY A 396 18.45 8.85 -14.77
CA GLY A 396 19.16 9.67 -15.75
C GLY A 396 18.50 11.02 -16.09
N GLY A 397 17.61 11.53 -15.22
CA GLY A 397 16.92 12.82 -15.41
C GLY A 397 15.50 12.84 -14.87
N PHE A 398 14.87 14.03 -14.94
CA PHE A 398 13.49 14.31 -14.51
C PHE A 398 12.40 13.60 -15.33
N PHE A 399 12.75 12.91 -16.43
CA PHE A 399 11.79 12.42 -17.41
C PHE A 399 11.79 10.89 -17.48
N GLY A 400 10.61 10.29 -17.25
CA GLY A 400 10.24 8.98 -17.80
C GLY A 400 10.15 7.80 -16.83
N SER A 401 10.78 7.83 -15.65
CA SER A 401 10.71 6.69 -14.71
C SER A 401 9.42 6.61 -13.91
N GLY A 402 8.72 7.74 -13.69
CA GLY A 402 7.51 7.79 -12.87
C GLY A 402 6.38 6.88 -13.35
N GLU A 403 6.26 6.66 -14.67
CA GLU A 403 5.16 5.90 -15.29
C GLU A 403 5.37 4.38 -15.32
N SER A 404 6.59 3.90 -15.02
CA SER A 404 6.99 2.50 -15.08
C SER A 404 7.46 1.98 -13.71
N THR A 405 6.76 2.44 -12.67
CA THR A 405 6.99 2.05 -11.27
C THR A 405 5.93 1.06 -10.79
N GLY A 406 6.31 0.27 -9.81
CA GLY A 406 5.45 -0.77 -9.23
C GLY A 406 6.18 -1.47 -8.11
N SER A 407 5.73 -2.65 -7.72
CA SER A 407 6.42 -3.46 -6.72
C SER A 407 6.62 -4.88 -7.22
N VAL A 408 7.81 -5.44 -6.97
CA VAL A 408 8.11 -6.85 -7.27
C VAL A 408 7.40 -7.79 -6.29
N GLY A 409 7.07 -7.30 -5.10
CA GLY A 409 6.48 -8.09 -4.04
C GLY A 409 6.24 -7.28 -2.77
N VAL A 410 5.26 -7.73 -1.99
CA VAL A 410 4.95 -7.19 -0.66
C VAL A 410 5.16 -8.29 0.38
N VAL A 411 5.78 -7.94 1.50
CA VAL A 411 5.86 -8.78 2.69
C VAL A 411 5.35 -8.00 3.89
N THR A 412 4.34 -8.52 4.58
CA THR A 412 3.75 -7.89 5.78
C THR A 412 4.23 -8.57 7.05
N ILE A 413 4.72 -7.78 8.00
CA ILE A 413 5.20 -8.25 9.30
C ILE A 413 4.05 -8.27 10.33
N ASN A 414 3.98 -9.35 11.11
CA ASN A 414 2.98 -9.53 12.18
C ASN A 414 3.41 -8.80 13.47
N MET A 415 3.07 -7.52 13.59
CA MET A 415 3.48 -6.69 14.73
C MET A 415 2.89 -7.15 16.08
N PRO A 416 1.61 -7.58 16.18
CA PRO A 416 1.04 -8.13 17.41
C PRO A 416 1.84 -9.30 17.96
N ARG A 417 2.28 -10.23 17.09
CA ARG A 417 3.09 -11.39 17.49
C ARG A 417 4.43 -10.96 18.08
N ILE A 418 5.12 -10.01 17.43
CA ILE A 418 6.40 -9.50 17.91
C ILE A 418 6.26 -8.85 19.29
N ALA A 419 5.20 -8.05 19.48
CA ALA A 419 4.92 -7.41 20.76
C ALA A 419 4.60 -8.41 21.87
N TYR A 420 3.75 -9.40 21.58
CA TYR A 420 3.35 -10.44 22.53
C TYR A 420 4.55 -11.28 23.02
N LEU A 421 5.50 -11.59 22.12
CA LEU A 421 6.67 -12.42 22.42
C LEU A 421 7.83 -11.66 23.08
N SER A 422 7.73 -10.34 23.21
CA SER A 422 8.77 -9.48 23.77
C SER A 422 8.47 -9.11 25.22
N ARG A 423 9.51 -9.03 26.05
CA ARG A 423 9.40 -8.52 27.44
C ARG A 423 9.84 -7.07 27.57
N THR A 424 10.65 -6.59 26.64
CA THR A 424 11.18 -5.23 26.63
C THR A 424 11.11 -4.61 25.23
N PRO A 425 11.11 -3.27 25.12
CA PRO A 425 11.22 -2.60 23.82
C PRO A 425 12.45 -3.06 23.02
N LYS A 426 13.59 -3.33 23.69
CA LYS A 426 14.80 -3.81 23.03
C LYS A 426 14.59 -5.16 22.34
N GLU A 427 13.94 -6.11 23.02
CA GLU A 427 13.61 -7.42 22.43
C GLU A 427 12.64 -7.27 21.25
N PHE A 428 11.69 -6.33 21.34
CA PHE A 428 10.78 -6.01 20.24
C PHE A 428 11.54 -5.60 18.98
N TYR A 429 12.45 -4.63 19.10
CA TYR A 429 13.22 -4.16 17.95
C TYR A 429 14.15 -5.23 17.40
N GLN A 430 14.78 -6.06 18.24
CA GLN A 430 15.59 -7.19 17.78
C GLN A 430 14.78 -8.21 16.95
N ARG A 431 13.55 -8.52 17.38
CA ARG A 431 12.66 -9.41 16.64
C ARG A 431 12.14 -8.76 15.36
N LEU A 432 11.83 -7.46 15.40
CA LEU A 432 11.44 -6.68 14.23
C LEU A 432 12.56 -6.68 13.19
N ASP A 433 13.79 -6.37 13.59
CA ASP A 433 14.97 -6.38 12.70
C ASP A 433 15.14 -7.74 12.03
N HIS A 434 15.04 -8.82 12.80
CA HIS A 434 15.14 -10.17 12.26
C HIS A 434 14.04 -10.47 11.23
N MET A 435 12.78 -10.07 11.50
CA MET A 435 11.70 -10.24 10.52
C MET A 435 11.86 -9.33 9.29
N MET A 436 12.40 -8.13 9.46
CA MET A 436 12.73 -7.24 8.34
C MET A 436 13.84 -7.83 7.46
N ASP A 437 14.86 -8.46 8.06
CA ASP A 437 15.97 -9.09 7.33
C ASP A 437 15.48 -10.27 6.48
N ILE A 438 14.61 -11.11 7.05
CA ILE A 438 13.95 -12.20 6.32
C ILE A 438 13.09 -11.63 5.19
N SER A 439 12.32 -10.58 5.46
CA SER A 439 11.45 -9.94 4.47
C SER A 439 12.26 -9.37 3.31
N ALA A 440 13.32 -8.59 3.58
CA ALA A 440 14.19 -8.00 2.58
C ALA A 440 14.87 -9.06 1.71
N ARG A 441 15.42 -10.11 2.33
CA ARG A 441 16.02 -11.24 1.61
C ARG A 441 15.02 -11.98 0.74
N SER A 442 13.78 -12.18 1.20
CA SER A 442 12.74 -12.83 0.39
C SER A 442 12.37 -12.02 -0.85
N LEU A 443 12.34 -10.69 -0.73
CA LEU A 443 12.05 -9.78 -1.84
C LEU A 443 13.20 -9.73 -2.84
N HIS A 444 14.45 -9.71 -2.35
CA HIS A 444 15.65 -9.82 -3.18
C HIS A 444 15.66 -11.13 -4.00
N ILE A 445 15.44 -12.29 -3.34
CA ILE A 445 15.34 -13.59 -4.03
C ILE A 445 14.23 -13.57 -5.07
N LYS A 446 13.06 -13.02 -4.73
CA LYS A 446 11.94 -12.90 -5.67
C LYS A 446 12.34 -12.09 -6.89
N ARG A 447 12.96 -10.92 -6.70
CA ARG A 447 13.43 -10.04 -7.77
C ARG A 447 14.39 -10.76 -8.71
N ASP A 448 15.38 -11.46 -8.18
CA ASP A 448 16.35 -12.22 -8.99
C ASP A 448 15.67 -13.28 -9.85
N VAL A 449 14.76 -14.06 -9.24
CA VAL A 449 14.03 -15.13 -9.93
C VAL A 449 13.16 -14.57 -11.06
N ILE A 450 12.35 -13.55 -10.78
CA ILE A 450 11.47 -12.98 -11.82
C ILE A 450 12.27 -12.22 -12.88
N SER A 451 13.40 -11.59 -12.54
CA SER A 451 14.26 -10.92 -13.54
C SER A 451 14.87 -11.94 -14.49
N ARG A 452 15.35 -13.07 -13.97
CA ARG A 452 15.84 -14.16 -14.83
C ARG A 452 14.73 -14.70 -15.74
N LEU A 453 13.54 -14.95 -15.20
CA LEU A 453 12.41 -15.46 -15.98
C LEU A 453 11.94 -14.45 -17.05
N LEU A 454 12.05 -13.15 -16.78
CA LEU A 454 11.80 -12.08 -17.74
C LEU A 454 12.77 -12.16 -18.92
N ASP A 455 14.06 -12.36 -18.65
CA ASP A 455 15.10 -12.48 -19.67
C ASP A 455 15.04 -13.81 -20.44
N GLU A 456 14.58 -14.88 -19.80
CA GLU A 456 14.29 -16.17 -20.44
C GLU A 456 13.01 -16.15 -21.30
N GLY A 457 12.23 -15.05 -21.25
CA GLY A 457 11.07 -14.83 -22.12
C GLY A 457 9.72 -15.28 -21.55
N LEU A 458 9.61 -15.53 -20.23
CA LEU A 458 8.35 -15.93 -19.60
C LEU A 458 7.29 -14.81 -19.61
N TYR A 459 7.71 -13.54 -19.58
CA TYR A 459 6.83 -12.37 -19.56
C TYR A 459 7.04 -11.49 -20.82
N PRO A 460 6.64 -11.96 -22.01
CA PRO A 460 6.98 -11.30 -23.26
C PRO A 460 6.37 -9.89 -23.38
N TYR A 461 5.17 -9.65 -22.83
CA TYR A 461 4.56 -8.32 -22.88
C TYR A 461 5.22 -7.38 -21.86
N THR A 462 5.48 -7.86 -20.65
CA THR A 462 6.23 -7.12 -19.63
C THR A 462 7.63 -6.76 -20.13
N LYS A 463 8.35 -7.68 -20.78
CA LYS A 463 9.66 -7.36 -21.38
C LYS A 463 9.56 -6.25 -22.41
N ARG A 464 8.49 -6.25 -23.22
CA ARG A 464 8.28 -5.28 -24.30
C ARG A 464 7.94 -3.87 -23.81
N TYR A 465 7.09 -3.76 -22.79
CA TYR A 465 6.55 -2.47 -22.32
C TYR A 465 7.23 -1.94 -21.05
N LEU A 466 7.81 -2.82 -20.23
CA LEU A 466 8.52 -2.44 -19.01
C LEU A 466 10.05 -2.56 -19.15
N GLY A 467 10.53 -3.61 -19.84
CA GLY A 467 11.96 -3.83 -20.08
C GLY A 467 12.70 -4.51 -18.92
N SER A 468 12.66 -3.91 -17.73
CA SER A 468 13.32 -4.40 -16.50
C SER A 468 12.55 -4.03 -15.23
N PHE A 469 12.89 -4.66 -14.10
CA PHE A 469 12.32 -4.33 -12.79
C PHE A 469 13.13 -3.29 -12.00
N GLU A 470 14.08 -2.59 -12.62
CA GLU A 470 15.01 -1.67 -11.92
C GLU A 470 14.29 -0.53 -11.17
N ASN A 471 13.15 -0.06 -11.70
CA ASN A 471 12.33 1.00 -11.10
C ASN A 471 11.22 0.45 -10.18
N HIS A 472 11.16 -0.86 -9.95
CA HIS A 472 10.17 -1.49 -9.06
C HIS A 472 10.70 -1.60 -7.64
N PHE A 473 9.83 -1.38 -6.67
CA PHE A 473 10.15 -1.47 -5.25
C PHE A 473 10.05 -2.89 -4.71
N SER A 474 10.81 -3.15 -3.67
CA SER A 474 10.71 -4.28 -2.76
C SER A 474 9.98 -3.79 -1.51
N THR A 475 8.72 -4.20 -1.33
CA THR A 475 7.83 -3.56 -0.34
C THR A 475 7.73 -4.35 0.95
N ILE A 476 8.06 -3.69 2.06
CA ILE A 476 7.85 -4.21 3.40
C ILE A 476 6.68 -3.43 4.02
N GLY A 477 5.69 -4.15 4.51
CA GLY A 477 4.55 -3.58 5.19
C GLY A 477 4.36 -4.16 6.58
N LEU A 478 3.37 -3.66 7.29
CA LEU A 478 3.04 -4.10 8.64
C LEU A 478 1.54 -4.14 8.85
N VAL A 479 1.10 -4.88 9.87
CA VAL A 479 -0.31 -4.91 10.30
C VAL A 479 -0.40 -5.00 11.83
N GLY A 480 -1.44 -4.42 12.40
CA GLY A 480 -1.81 -4.61 13.80
C GLY A 480 -1.01 -3.78 14.79
N MET A 481 -0.59 -2.55 14.48
CA MET A 481 0.10 -1.71 15.49
C MET A 481 -0.80 -1.38 16.69
N ASN A 482 -2.12 -1.30 16.47
CA ASN A 482 -3.08 -1.18 17.55
C ASN A 482 -2.96 -2.34 18.55
N GLU A 483 -2.98 -3.57 18.04
CA GLU A 483 -2.85 -4.76 18.88
C GLU A 483 -1.42 -4.99 19.36
N ALA A 484 -0.40 -4.50 18.66
CA ALA A 484 0.98 -4.49 19.15
C ALA A 484 1.08 -3.69 20.45
N GLY A 485 0.46 -2.51 20.53
CA GLY A 485 0.40 -1.73 21.78
C GLY A 485 -0.31 -2.48 22.91
N LEU A 486 -1.43 -3.14 22.60
CA LEU A 486 -2.23 -3.90 23.56
C LEU A 486 -1.49 -5.12 24.13
N ASN A 487 -0.65 -5.77 23.31
CA ASN A 487 0.09 -6.99 23.65
C ASN A 487 1.49 -6.70 24.23
N ALA A 488 2.09 -5.54 23.93
CA ALA A 488 3.34 -5.12 24.51
C ALA A 488 3.20 -4.96 26.03
N CYS A 489 3.86 -5.83 26.81
CA CYS A 489 3.65 -5.88 28.26
C CYS A 489 4.14 -4.62 29.01
N TRP A 490 4.98 -3.80 28.37
CA TRP A 490 5.45 -2.50 28.87
C TRP A 490 4.52 -1.33 28.49
N LEU A 491 3.55 -1.53 27.60
CA LEU A 491 2.66 -0.47 27.09
C LEU A 491 1.19 -0.75 27.46
N LYS A 492 0.65 -1.91 27.04
CA LYS A 492 -0.72 -2.39 27.33
C LYS A 492 -1.85 -1.40 26.97
N LYS A 493 -1.60 -0.54 25.99
CA LYS A 493 -2.51 0.52 25.54
C LYS A 493 -2.71 0.38 24.03
N ASP A 494 -3.86 0.81 23.52
CA ASP A 494 -4.19 0.74 22.09
C ASP A 494 -3.80 2.05 21.38
N MET A 495 -4.09 2.18 20.08
CA MET A 495 -3.70 3.34 19.26
C MET A 495 -4.41 4.66 19.66
N THR A 496 -5.41 4.60 20.54
CA THR A 496 -6.08 5.81 21.06
C THR A 496 -5.23 6.52 22.09
N ASP A 497 -4.28 5.82 22.73
CA ASP A 497 -3.39 6.38 23.74
C ASP A 497 -2.15 7.04 23.11
N PRO A 498 -1.76 8.26 23.53
CA PRO A 498 -0.58 8.95 23.03
C PRO A 498 0.74 8.15 23.17
N GLU A 499 0.87 7.28 24.17
CA GLU A 499 2.07 6.45 24.33
C GLU A 499 2.20 5.41 23.20
N THR A 500 1.08 4.81 22.79
CA THR A 500 1.06 3.87 21.65
C THR A 500 1.29 4.59 20.34
N GLN A 501 0.74 5.81 20.18
CA GLN A 501 1.00 6.64 19.00
C GLN A 501 2.48 6.98 18.89
N LYS A 502 3.12 7.39 20.00
CA LYS A 502 4.57 7.65 20.05
C LYS A 502 5.37 6.40 19.71
N PHE A 503 5.07 5.27 20.34
CA PHE A 503 5.73 4.00 20.04
C PHE A 503 5.58 3.62 18.55
N THR A 504 4.41 3.84 17.98
CA THR A 504 4.14 3.57 16.56
C THR A 504 4.98 4.45 15.64
N LYS A 505 5.11 5.74 15.95
CA LYS A 505 6.00 6.66 15.21
C LYS A 505 7.45 6.17 15.23
N GLU A 506 7.96 5.84 16.41
CA GLU A 506 9.32 5.30 16.58
C GLU A 506 9.54 4.01 15.78
N VAL A 507 8.56 3.10 15.76
CA VAL A 507 8.62 1.87 14.98
C VAL A 507 8.64 2.15 13.47
N LEU A 508 7.77 3.05 12.99
CA LEU A 508 7.74 3.41 11.56
C LEU A 508 9.05 4.08 11.12
N GLU A 509 9.60 4.97 11.94
CA GLU A 509 10.90 5.61 11.69
C GLU A 509 12.05 4.59 11.70
N HIS A 510 12.06 3.67 12.67
CA HIS A 510 13.02 2.57 12.73
C HIS A 510 12.96 1.71 11.47
N MET A 511 11.76 1.31 11.04
CA MET A 511 11.58 0.53 9.81
C MET A 511 12.11 1.30 8.59
N ARG A 512 11.84 2.60 8.48
CA ARG A 512 12.39 3.41 7.37
C ARG A 512 13.91 3.44 7.35
N ASN A 513 14.55 3.57 8.50
CA ASN A 513 16.01 3.54 8.60
C ASN A 513 16.55 2.19 8.12
N ARG A 514 15.94 1.08 8.55
CA ARG A 514 16.30 -0.27 8.07
C ARG A 514 16.12 -0.42 6.55
N LEU A 515 15.09 0.17 5.95
CA LEU A 515 14.94 0.15 4.48
C LEU A 515 16.10 0.86 3.77
N SER A 516 16.64 1.93 4.35
CA SER A 516 17.83 2.59 3.82
C SER A 516 19.03 1.65 3.85
N ASP A 517 19.24 0.95 4.97
CA ASP A 517 20.32 -0.04 5.10
C ASP A 517 20.20 -1.14 4.04
N TYR A 518 18.98 -1.63 3.74
CA TYR A 518 18.76 -2.64 2.71
C TYR A 518 19.04 -2.12 1.29
N GLN A 519 18.78 -0.85 1.00
CA GLN A 519 19.15 -0.26 -0.29
C GLN A 519 20.67 -0.19 -0.48
N GLU A 520 21.43 0.00 0.60
CA GLU A 520 22.90 -0.09 0.58
C GLU A 520 23.38 -1.55 0.47
N GLN A 521 22.72 -2.47 1.19
CA GLN A 521 23.04 -3.90 1.19
C GLN A 521 22.72 -4.59 -0.14
N TYR A 522 21.67 -4.15 -0.84
CA TYR A 522 21.24 -4.64 -2.14
C TYR A 522 21.34 -3.51 -3.20
N PRO A 523 22.56 -3.19 -3.67
CA PRO A 523 22.78 -2.08 -4.59
C PRO A 523 21.93 -2.22 -5.85
N GLY A 524 21.23 -1.14 -6.21
CA GLY A 524 20.34 -1.14 -7.37
C GLY A 524 18.88 -1.44 -7.03
N GLU A 525 18.58 -1.99 -5.86
CA GLU A 525 17.19 -2.19 -5.41
C GLU A 525 16.62 -0.94 -4.73
N LEU A 526 15.29 -0.86 -4.73
CA LEU A 526 14.53 0.19 -4.06
C LEU A 526 13.63 -0.47 -3.02
N PHE A 527 13.59 0.06 -1.80
CA PHE A 527 12.76 -0.46 -0.73
C PHE A 527 11.78 0.61 -0.24
N ASN A 528 10.56 0.19 0.07
CA ASN A 528 9.50 1.09 0.56
C ASN A 528 8.71 0.47 1.70
N LEU A 529 8.11 1.35 2.51
CA LEU A 529 7.25 1.02 3.63
C LEU A 529 5.79 1.22 3.21
N GLU A 530 4.97 0.20 3.40
CA GLU A 530 3.54 0.21 3.04
C GLU A 530 2.61 0.05 4.25
N ALA A 531 1.52 0.80 4.26
CA ALA A 531 0.40 0.58 5.16
C ALA A 531 -0.49 -0.53 4.57
N THR A 532 -0.08 -1.79 4.75
CA THR A 532 -0.69 -2.94 4.05
C THR A 532 -2.23 -2.95 4.21
N PRO A 533 -2.99 -2.97 3.10
CA PRO A 533 -4.46 -3.05 3.13
C PRO A 533 -5.00 -4.33 3.79
N ALA A 534 -4.20 -5.40 3.83
CA ALA A 534 -4.39 -6.59 4.65
C ALA A 534 -5.80 -7.21 4.60
N GLU A 535 -6.43 -7.29 3.40
CA GLU A 535 -7.80 -7.81 3.21
C GLU A 535 -8.00 -9.17 3.87
N SER A 536 -7.11 -10.11 3.58
CA SER A 536 -7.10 -11.44 4.17
C SER A 536 -5.96 -11.65 5.17
N THR A 537 -4.87 -10.90 5.03
CA THR A 537 -3.70 -10.99 5.92
C THR A 537 -4.06 -10.68 7.38
N ALA A 538 -4.89 -9.66 7.62
CA ALA A 538 -5.31 -9.27 8.97
C ALA A 538 -6.05 -10.42 9.69
N TYR A 539 -6.94 -11.12 8.98
CA TYR A 539 -7.66 -12.28 9.50
C TYR A 539 -6.74 -13.48 9.67
N ARG A 540 -5.95 -13.82 8.64
CA ARG A 540 -5.06 -14.98 8.63
C ARG A 540 -4.09 -14.95 9.82
N LEU A 541 -3.39 -13.84 10.02
CA LEU A 541 -2.40 -13.72 11.08
C LEU A 541 -3.08 -13.80 12.47
N ALA A 542 -4.17 -13.07 12.68
CA ALA A 542 -4.93 -13.11 13.93
C ALA A 542 -5.48 -14.50 14.26
N LYS A 543 -5.99 -15.23 13.26
CA LYS A 543 -6.49 -16.60 13.42
C LYS A 543 -5.38 -17.57 13.85
N HIS A 544 -4.23 -17.53 13.18
CA HIS A 544 -3.08 -18.37 13.52
C HIS A 544 -2.52 -18.03 14.91
N ASP A 545 -2.43 -16.74 15.24
CA ASP A 545 -1.97 -16.27 16.53
C ASP A 545 -2.89 -16.72 17.65
N ARG A 546 -4.21 -16.53 17.51
CA ARG A 546 -5.20 -16.97 18.49
C ARG A 546 -5.16 -18.49 18.72
N SER A 547 -4.93 -19.26 17.66
CA SER A 547 -4.80 -20.72 17.77
C SER A 547 -3.55 -21.15 18.54
N ARG A 548 -2.45 -20.39 18.45
CA ARG A 548 -1.16 -20.73 19.08
C ARG A 548 -0.99 -20.11 20.47
N TYR A 549 -1.55 -18.91 20.66
CA TYR A 549 -1.48 -18.09 21.86
C TYR A 549 -2.91 -17.63 22.20
N PRO A 550 -3.70 -18.45 22.91
CA PRO A 550 -5.11 -18.15 23.16
C PRO A 550 -5.37 -16.78 23.83
N ASP A 551 -4.42 -16.31 24.65
CA ASP A 551 -4.45 -15.06 25.40
C ASP A 551 -3.91 -13.84 24.64
N ILE A 552 -3.38 -13.99 23.41
CA ILE A 552 -2.98 -12.84 22.59
C ILE A 552 -4.20 -11.96 22.29
N LYS A 553 -4.05 -10.64 22.37
CA LYS A 553 -5.16 -9.72 22.09
C LYS A 553 -5.27 -9.48 20.58
N THR A 554 -6.48 -9.55 20.06
CA THR A 554 -6.85 -9.21 18.68
C THR A 554 -7.89 -8.08 18.72
N ALA A 555 -8.23 -7.47 17.58
CA ALA A 555 -9.24 -6.42 17.52
C ALA A 555 -10.66 -6.94 17.81
N GLY A 556 -10.97 -8.17 17.40
CA GLY A 556 -12.23 -8.84 17.73
C GLY A 556 -12.37 -9.08 19.24
N LYS A 557 -13.58 -8.85 19.77
CA LYS A 557 -13.94 -9.07 21.19
C LYS A 557 -14.01 -10.57 21.50
N GLU A 558 -14.14 -10.93 22.77
CA GLU A 558 -14.29 -12.34 23.16
C GLU A 558 -15.54 -12.94 22.49
N GLY A 559 -15.37 -14.05 21.76
CA GLY A 559 -16.43 -14.68 20.97
C GLY A 559 -16.53 -14.19 19.51
N ASP A 560 -15.87 -13.09 19.15
CA ASP A 560 -15.79 -12.62 17.76
C ASP A 560 -14.79 -13.44 16.93
N THR A 561 -14.95 -13.38 15.60
CA THR A 561 -13.88 -13.78 14.68
C THR A 561 -12.65 -12.90 14.90
N PRO A 562 -11.45 -13.47 15.14
CA PRO A 562 -10.26 -12.67 15.40
C PRO A 562 -9.78 -11.97 14.13
N TYR A 563 -9.41 -10.70 14.22
CA TYR A 563 -8.73 -9.95 13.16
C TYR A 563 -7.77 -8.94 13.77
N TYR A 564 -6.79 -8.48 12.99
CA TYR A 564 -5.94 -7.34 13.37
C TYR A 564 -6.37 -6.08 12.65
N THR A 565 -6.14 -4.94 13.31
CA THR A 565 -6.37 -3.63 12.74
C THR A 565 -5.37 -3.40 11.60
N ASN A 566 -5.86 -2.88 10.47
CA ASN A 566 -5.01 -2.61 9.31
C ASN A 566 -3.85 -1.69 9.69
N SER A 567 -2.64 -2.04 9.25
CA SER A 567 -1.43 -1.23 9.36
C SER A 567 -1.24 -0.58 10.76
N SER A 568 -1.32 0.75 10.81
CA SER A 568 -1.28 1.60 12.02
C SER A 568 -2.57 2.41 12.19
N HIS A 569 -3.68 1.91 11.67
CA HIS A 569 -4.98 2.56 11.83
C HIS A 569 -5.44 2.52 13.29
N LEU A 570 -6.35 3.43 13.61
CA LEU A 570 -7.11 3.40 14.85
C LEU A 570 -8.03 2.17 14.92
N PRO A 571 -8.41 1.70 16.13
CA PRO A 571 -9.49 0.75 16.29
C PRO A 571 -10.73 1.21 15.53
N VAL A 572 -11.39 0.28 14.85
CA VAL A 572 -12.55 0.60 13.99
C VAL A 572 -13.77 1.09 14.77
N ASP A 573 -13.83 0.89 16.08
CA ASP A 573 -14.90 1.35 16.98
C ASP A 573 -14.56 2.63 17.77
N TYR A 574 -13.43 3.28 17.50
CA TYR A 574 -12.90 4.37 18.33
C TYR A 574 -13.79 5.63 18.42
N THR A 575 -14.10 6.28 17.29
CA THR A 575 -14.80 7.58 17.28
C THR A 575 -15.73 7.69 16.08
N ALA A 576 -16.80 8.46 16.26
CA ALA A 576 -17.66 8.90 15.17
C ALA A 576 -17.23 10.27 14.59
N ASP A 577 -16.30 10.98 15.23
CA ASP A 577 -15.77 12.25 14.71
C ASP A 577 -14.60 11.99 13.76
N ILE A 578 -14.77 12.33 12.48
CA ILE A 578 -13.74 12.15 11.46
C ILE A 578 -12.48 12.96 11.74
N PHE A 579 -12.60 14.16 12.31
CA PHE A 579 -11.48 15.06 12.56
C PHE A 579 -10.64 14.56 13.73
N ASP A 580 -11.26 13.97 14.76
CA ASP A 580 -10.53 13.30 15.84
C ASP A 580 -9.69 12.12 15.33
N ALA A 581 -10.22 11.37 14.36
CA ALA A 581 -9.47 10.30 13.72
C ALA A 581 -8.33 10.84 12.84
N LEU A 582 -8.59 11.91 12.07
CA LEU A 582 -7.60 12.55 11.21
C LEU A 582 -6.47 13.21 12.00
N ASP A 583 -6.74 13.85 13.13
CA ASP A 583 -5.74 14.48 14.01
C ASP A 583 -4.68 13.48 14.48
N ILE A 584 -5.07 12.21 14.70
CA ILE A 584 -4.14 11.14 15.08
C ILE A 584 -3.50 10.51 13.84
N GLN A 585 -4.30 10.23 12.81
CA GLN A 585 -3.84 9.46 11.65
C GLN A 585 -2.94 10.27 10.71
N ASP A 586 -3.08 11.60 10.63
CA ASP A 586 -2.29 12.43 9.72
C ASP A 586 -0.78 12.21 9.90
N ASP A 587 -0.31 12.32 11.14
CA ASP A 587 1.10 12.12 11.47
C ASP A 587 1.59 10.71 11.09
N LEU A 588 0.82 9.68 11.42
CA LEU A 588 1.21 8.28 11.16
C LEU A 588 1.23 7.97 9.66
N GLN A 589 0.19 8.38 8.94
CA GLN A 589 0.05 8.10 7.51
C GLN A 589 1.17 8.77 6.69
N THR A 590 1.66 9.94 7.12
CA THR A 590 2.78 10.62 6.46
C THR A 590 4.13 9.92 6.62
N LEU A 591 4.27 9.02 7.60
CA LEU A 591 5.51 8.28 7.82
C LEU A 591 5.69 7.14 6.82
N TYR A 592 4.63 6.61 6.22
CA TYR A 592 4.75 5.62 5.16
C TYR A 592 5.38 6.24 3.91
N THR A 593 6.34 5.52 3.32
CA THR A 593 6.94 5.94 2.04
C THR A 593 6.11 5.49 0.84
N SER A 594 5.12 4.62 1.05
CA SER A 594 4.14 4.28 0.03
C SER A 594 2.84 3.67 0.59
N GLY A 595 1.83 3.54 -0.28
CA GLY A 595 0.67 2.67 -0.04
C GLY A 595 -0.04 2.93 1.28
N THR A 596 -0.44 4.19 1.46
CA THR A 596 -1.22 4.69 2.60
C THR A 596 -2.50 5.32 2.09
N VAL A 597 -3.61 5.10 2.78
CA VAL A 597 -4.90 5.75 2.51
C VAL A 597 -5.74 5.84 3.79
N PHE A 598 -6.34 7.00 4.02
CA PHE A 598 -7.37 7.17 5.04
C PHE A 598 -8.77 6.93 4.45
N HIS A 599 -9.55 6.05 5.07
CA HIS A 599 -10.93 5.78 4.66
C HIS A 599 -11.92 6.45 5.61
N ALA A 600 -12.63 7.47 5.11
CA ALA A 600 -13.76 8.06 5.80
C ALA A 600 -15.01 7.18 5.58
N PHE A 601 -15.17 6.11 6.36
CA PHE A 601 -16.34 5.23 6.28
C PHE A 601 -17.60 5.94 6.79
N LEU A 602 -18.51 6.24 5.87
CA LEU A 602 -19.79 6.88 6.14
C LEU A 602 -20.92 5.85 6.14
N GLY A 603 -21.96 6.09 6.94
CA GLY A 603 -23.12 5.20 6.99
C GLY A 603 -23.96 5.23 5.73
N GLU A 604 -24.17 6.40 5.16
CA GLU A 604 -24.93 6.58 3.93
C GLU A 604 -24.35 7.70 3.06
N LYS A 605 -24.94 7.87 1.88
CA LYS A 605 -24.61 8.95 0.95
C LYS A 605 -24.71 10.32 1.63
N LEU A 606 -23.74 11.20 1.37
CA LEU A 606 -23.80 12.61 1.80
C LEU A 606 -24.98 13.35 1.14
N PRO A 607 -25.59 14.36 1.80
CA PRO A 607 -26.83 14.98 1.33
C PRO A 607 -26.79 15.48 -0.11
N ASP A 608 -25.67 16.09 -0.52
CA ASP A 608 -25.44 16.58 -1.87
C ASP A 608 -23.94 16.65 -2.21
N TRP A 609 -23.66 17.01 -3.46
CA TRP A 609 -22.30 17.24 -3.95
C TRP A 609 -21.58 18.38 -3.20
N LYS A 610 -22.30 19.36 -2.63
CA LYS A 610 -21.67 20.49 -1.90
C LYS A 610 -21.11 20.01 -0.56
N ALA A 611 -21.83 19.15 0.15
CA ALA A 611 -21.37 18.53 1.37
C ALA A 611 -20.12 17.68 1.11
N ALA A 612 -20.11 16.89 0.03
CA ALA A 612 -18.94 16.12 -0.38
C ALA A 612 -17.74 17.04 -0.72
N ALA A 613 -17.96 18.07 -1.54
CA ALA A 613 -16.93 19.04 -1.90
C ALA A 613 -16.33 19.74 -0.66
N SER A 614 -17.20 20.17 0.27
CA SER A 614 -16.77 20.84 1.50
C SER A 614 -15.95 19.92 2.40
N LEU A 615 -16.33 18.65 2.54
CA LEU A 615 -15.58 17.68 3.34
C LEU A 615 -14.21 17.39 2.72
N VAL A 616 -14.16 17.09 1.41
CA VAL A 616 -12.91 16.85 0.68
C VAL A 616 -11.98 18.06 0.81
N ARG A 617 -12.51 19.27 0.60
CA ARG A 617 -11.76 20.51 0.75
C ARG A 617 -11.20 20.69 2.16
N LYS A 618 -12.05 20.52 3.19
CA LYS A 618 -11.62 20.64 4.59
C LYS A 618 -10.50 19.66 4.92
N ILE A 619 -10.60 18.40 4.47
CA ILE A 619 -9.53 17.41 4.69
C ILE A 619 -8.25 17.85 3.98
N ALA A 620 -8.36 18.23 2.69
CA ALA A 620 -7.21 18.62 1.87
C ALA A 620 -6.47 19.85 2.44
N GLU A 621 -7.20 20.87 2.89
CA GLU A 621 -6.65 22.13 3.40
C GLU A 621 -6.06 22.02 4.81
N ASN A 622 -6.53 21.08 5.65
CA ASN A 622 -6.13 21.01 7.07
C ASN A 622 -5.15 19.86 7.40
N TYR A 623 -5.07 18.83 6.55
CA TYR A 623 -4.24 17.65 6.80
C TYR A 623 -3.23 17.42 5.66
N ARG A 624 -2.15 16.68 5.95
CA ARG A 624 -1.03 16.37 5.04
C ARG A 624 -1.08 14.98 4.44
N LEU A 625 -1.93 14.11 4.98
CA LEU A 625 -2.03 12.70 4.59
C LEU A 625 -2.18 12.53 3.06
N PRO A 626 -1.51 11.54 2.46
CA PRO A 626 -1.31 11.55 1.01
C PRO A 626 -2.57 11.17 0.21
N TYR A 627 -3.39 10.26 0.74
CA TYR A 627 -4.59 9.77 0.09
C TYR A 627 -5.74 9.64 1.08
N TYR A 628 -6.93 10.01 0.62
CA TYR A 628 -8.16 9.76 1.35
C TYR A 628 -9.33 9.43 0.42
N THR A 629 -10.34 8.80 1.00
CA THR A 629 -11.58 8.43 0.32
C THR A 629 -12.77 8.78 1.21
N ILE A 630 -13.88 9.16 0.57
CA ILE A 630 -15.19 9.26 1.22
C ILE A 630 -15.92 7.95 0.93
N SER A 631 -16.32 7.20 1.95
CA SER A 631 -16.72 5.80 1.78
C SER A 631 -18.13 5.51 2.35
N PRO A 632 -19.21 5.98 1.71
CA PRO A 632 -20.59 5.65 2.08
C PRO A 632 -20.91 4.18 1.88
N THR A 633 -21.83 3.68 2.70
CA THR A 633 -22.48 2.39 2.48
C THR A 633 -23.77 2.60 1.70
N TYR A 634 -24.02 1.72 0.72
CA TYR A 634 -25.23 1.75 -0.10
C TYR A 634 -25.69 0.33 -0.41
N SER A 635 -26.93 0.20 -0.86
CA SER A 635 -27.53 -1.10 -1.18
C SER A 635 -28.04 -1.12 -2.61
N VAL A 636 -28.08 -2.30 -3.21
CA VAL A 636 -28.57 -2.49 -4.58
C VAL A 636 -29.65 -3.57 -4.59
N CYS A 637 -30.81 -3.23 -5.13
CA CYS A 637 -31.91 -4.16 -5.39
C CYS A 637 -31.97 -4.46 -6.89
N GLN A 638 -32.20 -5.73 -7.25
CA GLN A 638 -32.33 -6.14 -8.65
C GLN A 638 -33.47 -5.42 -9.40
N GLU A 639 -34.53 -5.01 -8.70
CA GLU A 639 -35.68 -4.34 -9.32
C GLU A 639 -35.63 -2.82 -9.21
N HIS A 640 -35.12 -2.32 -8.08
CA HIS A 640 -35.18 -0.89 -7.74
C HIS A 640 -33.85 -0.16 -7.85
N GLY A 641 -32.78 -0.88 -8.18
CA GLY A 641 -31.43 -0.35 -8.30
C GLY A 641 -30.85 0.16 -6.99
N TYR A 642 -30.13 1.28 -7.08
CA TYR A 642 -29.45 1.93 -5.96
C TYR A 642 -30.41 2.38 -4.84
N ILE A 643 -30.02 2.12 -3.59
CA ILE A 643 -30.70 2.51 -2.37
C ILE A 643 -29.63 3.09 -1.42
N SER A 644 -29.88 4.29 -0.89
CA SER A 644 -28.98 4.91 0.11
C SER A 644 -28.92 4.08 1.37
N GLY A 645 -27.74 3.92 1.96
CA GLY A 645 -27.57 3.26 3.25
C GLY A 645 -27.59 1.72 3.20
N GLU A 646 -27.54 1.13 4.39
CA GLU A 646 -27.49 -0.32 4.59
C GLU A 646 -28.89 -0.94 4.64
N HIS A 647 -29.21 -1.76 3.64
CA HIS A 647 -30.47 -2.46 3.50
C HIS A 647 -30.24 -3.86 2.92
N PHE A 648 -30.17 -4.88 3.77
CA PHE A 648 -30.13 -6.29 3.34
C PHE A 648 -31.46 -6.75 2.72
N THR A 649 -32.54 -6.04 3.02
CA THR A 649 -33.87 -6.24 2.43
C THR A 649 -34.34 -4.92 1.84
N CYS A 650 -34.73 -4.93 0.58
CA CYS A 650 -35.17 -3.75 -0.14
C CYS A 650 -36.41 -3.14 0.53
N PRO A 651 -36.39 -1.85 0.91
CA PRO A 651 -37.53 -1.20 1.55
C PRO A 651 -38.73 -1.00 0.60
N LYS A 652 -38.54 -1.19 -0.72
CA LYS A 652 -39.57 -0.99 -1.74
C LYS A 652 -40.32 -2.29 -2.12
N CYS A 653 -39.61 -3.40 -2.40
CA CYS A 653 -40.25 -4.69 -2.74
C CYS A 653 -40.10 -5.80 -1.68
N GLY A 654 -39.36 -5.59 -0.59
CA GLY A 654 -39.13 -6.63 0.42
C GLY A 654 -38.24 -7.79 -0.03
N LYS A 655 -37.64 -7.74 -1.23
CA LYS A 655 -36.68 -8.74 -1.71
C LYS A 655 -35.28 -8.49 -1.13
N LYS A 656 -34.43 -9.52 -1.17
CA LYS A 656 -33.02 -9.41 -0.76
C LYS A 656 -32.29 -8.33 -1.60
N ALA A 657 -31.47 -7.52 -0.93
CA ALA A 657 -30.62 -6.53 -1.53
C ALA A 657 -29.14 -6.80 -1.18
N GLU A 658 -28.25 -6.38 -2.07
CA GLU A 658 -26.80 -6.47 -1.90
C GLU A 658 -26.32 -5.20 -1.18
N VAL A 659 -25.53 -5.34 -0.11
CA VAL A 659 -25.03 -4.19 0.64
C VAL A 659 -23.58 -3.99 0.22
N TYR A 660 -23.28 -2.84 -0.37
CA TYR A 660 -21.95 -2.47 -0.83
C TYR A 660 -21.30 -1.53 0.17
N SER A 661 -20.10 -1.89 0.59
CA SER A 661 -19.19 -1.01 1.33
C SER A 661 -17.77 -1.18 0.80
N ARG A 662 -16.86 -0.32 1.23
CA ARG A 662 -15.44 -0.42 0.91
C ARG A 662 -14.77 -1.37 1.89
N ILE A 663 -14.13 -2.43 1.38
CA ILE A 663 -13.48 -3.43 2.22
C ILE A 663 -12.12 -2.94 2.74
N THR A 664 -11.22 -2.61 1.82
CA THR A 664 -9.85 -2.12 2.08
C THR A 664 -9.39 -1.13 1.02
N GLY A 665 -9.89 -1.25 -0.22
CA GLY A 665 -9.57 -0.30 -1.28
C GLY A 665 -10.59 -0.18 -2.40
N TYR A 666 -11.60 -1.04 -2.43
CA TYR A 666 -12.61 -1.06 -3.48
C TYR A 666 -13.95 -1.54 -2.91
N TYR A 667 -15.03 -1.29 -3.65
CA TYR A 667 -16.37 -1.67 -3.23
C TYR A 667 -16.69 -3.11 -3.59
N ARG A 668 -17.25 -3.85 -2.63
CA ARG A 668 -17.80 -5.20 -2.85
C ARG A 668 -19.03 -5.42 -1.97
N PRO A 669 -19.91 -6.35 -2.36
CA PRO A 669 -20.97 -6.81 -1.49
C PRO A 669 -20.38 -7.35 -0.18
N VAL A 670 -20.85 -6.85 0.97
CA VAL A 670 -20.43 -7.30 2.31
C VAL A 670 -20.64 -8.81 2.47
N GLN A 671 -21.66 -9.36 1.80
CA GLN A 671 -21.96 -10.80 1.79
C GLN A 671 -20.81 -11.67 1.22
N ASN A 672 -19.92 -11.09 0.43
CA ASN A 672 -18.80 -11.78 -0.22
C ASN A 672 -17.48 -11.66 0.56
N TRP A 673 -17.46 -10.94 1.68
CA TRP A 673 -16.25 -10.71 2.45
C TRP A 673 -15.85 -11.96 3.25
N ASN A 674 -14.56 -12.05 3.58
CA ASN A 674 -14.07 -13.08 4.52
C ASN A 674 -14.57 -12.80 5.95
N ASP A 675 -14.45 -13.80 6.83
CA ASP A 675 -15.02 -13.73 8.17
C ASP A 675 -14.41 -12.60 9.01
N GLY A 676 -13.11 -12.36 8.89
CA GLY A 676 -12.42 -11.29 9.62
C GLY A 676 -12.86 -9.90 9.18
N LYS A 677 -12.97 -9.65 7.87
CA LYS A 677 -13.49 -8.37 7.35
C LYS A 677 -14.97 -8.19 7.60
N THR A 678 -15.74 -9.26 7.62
CA THR A 678 -17.15 -9.23 8.04
C THR A 678 -17.27 -8.83 9.51
N GLN A 679 -16.39 -9.35 10.37
CA GLN A 679 -16.36 -8.96 11.78
C GLN A 679 -15.88 -7.52 11.98
N GLU A 680 -14.82 -7.11 11.28
CA GLU A 680 -14.35 -5.72 11.28
C GLU A 680 -15.49 -4.75 10.89
N TYR A 681 -16.26 -5.09 9.85
CA TYR A 681 -17.41 -4.30 9.41
C TYR A 681 -18.48 -4.17 10.52
N LYS A 682 -18.81 -5.26 11.21
CA LYS A 682 -19.77 -5.24 12.33
C LYS A 682 -19.30 -4.38 13.50
N ASN A 683 -18.00 -4.40 13.77
CA ASN A 683 -17.40 -3.65 14.87
C ASN A 683 -17.22 -2.17 14.50
N ARG A 684 -17.33 -1.78 13.23
CA ARG A 684 -17.00 -0.44 12.76
C ARG A 684 -18.00 0.62 13.24
N THR A 685 -17.49 1.65 13.90
CA THR A 685 -18.21 2.91 14.11
C THR A 685 -18.08 3.78 12.86
N LEU A 686 -19.21 4.22 12.33
CA LEU A 686 -19.27 5.06 11.12
C LEU A 686 -19.10 6.53 11.50
N TYR A 687 -18.43 7.31 10.64
CA TYR A 687 -18.24 8.73 10.90
C TYR A 687 -19.54 9.52 10.70
N ASP A 688 -19.86 10.37 11.67
CA ASP A 688 -20.99 11.29 11.63
C ASP A 688 -20.52 12.67 11.20
N ILE A 689 -20.60 12.92 9.90
CA ILE A 689 -20.17 14.18 9.29
C ILE A 689 -21.01 15.38 9.76
N THR A 690 -22.25 15.16 10.22
CA THR A 690 -23.12 16.25 10.66
C THR A 690 -22.73 16.82 12.03
N HIS A 691 -22.16 15.97 12.89
CA HIS A 691 -21.73 16.36 14.24
C HIS A 691 -20.20 16.42 14.41
N SER A 692 -19.42 16.01 13.41
CA SER A 692 -17.96 16.10 13.44
C SER A 692 -17.49 17.55 13.51
N GLN A 693 -16.57 17.86 14.42
CA GLN A 693 -16.04 19.20 14.59
C GLN A 693 -14.54 19.26 14.32
N LEU A 694 -14.17 20.09 13.35
CA LEU A 694 -12.76 20.43 13.15
C LEU A 694 -12.28 21.23 14.36
N LYS A 695 -11.38 20.65 15.15
CA LYS A 695 -10.69 21.36 16.23
C LYS A 695 -9.75 22.39 15.63
N LYS A 696 -9.49 23.51 16.31
CA LYS A 696 -8.54 24.53 15.84
C LYS A 696 -7.18 23.86 15.60
N VAL A 697 -6.79 23.73 14.34
CA VAL A 697 -5.53 23.11 13.92
C VAL A 697 -4.38 23.90 14.53
N HIS A 698 -3.51 23.23 15.28
CA HIS A 698 -2.20 23.77 15.60
C HIS A 698 -1.37 23.75 14.32
N THR A 699 -1.37 24.84 13.56
CA THR A 699 -0.49 25.00 12.40
C THR A 699 0.95 25.07 12.92
N SER A 700 1.64 23.95 13.02
CA SER A 700 3.09 23.91 13.31
C SER A 700 3.85 24.08 11.99
N MET A 701 4.41 25.28 11.77
CA MET A 701 5.41 25.48 10.73
C MET A 701 6.76 24.93 11.19
N MET A 702 7.28 23.90 10.52
CA MET A 702 8.68 23.51 10.65
C MET A 702 9.54 24.51 9.87
N THR A 703 10.36 25.29 10.57
CA THR A 703 11.39 26.10 9.94
C THR A 703 12.75 25.43 10.16
N MET A 704 13.36 24.91 9.10
CA MET A 704 14.70 24.32 9.21
C MET A 704 15.76 25.42 9.33
N LYS A 705 16.47 25.46 10.46
CA LYS A 705 17.70 26.24 10.65
C LYS A 705 18.82 25.30 11.13
N GLY A 706 19.40 24.55 10.20
CA GLY A 706 20.46 23.57 10.53
C GLY A 706 19.92 22.33 11.26
N ASP A 707 20.79 21.68 12.05
CA ASP A 707 20.58 20.36 12.69
C ASP A 707 19.68 20.39 13.96
N GLU A 708 19.06 21.53 14.29
CA GLU A 708 18.11 21.62 15.41
C GLU A 708 16.68 21.90 14.91
N VAL A 709 15.74 21.09 15.39
CA VAL A 709 14.29 21.23 15.15
C VAL A 709 13.69 22.00 16.31
N GLU A 710 13.35 23.27 16.10
CA GLU A 710 12.61 24.07 17.07
C GLU A 710 11.12 24.05 16.70
N ILE A 711 10.28 23.51 17.59
CA ILE A 711 8.82 23.52 17.46
C ILE A 711 8.31 24.67 18.33
N GLN A 712 7.82 25.75 17.71
CA GLN A 712 7.07 26.78 18.43
C GLN A 712 5.63 26.85 17.91
N PRO A 713 4.62 26.92 18.81
CA PRO A 713 3.23 27.07 18.44
C PRO A 713 3.00 28.45 17.82
N VAL A 714 2.36 28.49 16.65
CA VAL A 714 2.00 29.74 15.99
C VAL A 714 0.67 30.24 16.55
N ALA A 715 0.74 31.06 17.59
CA ALA A 715 -0.37 31.97 17.91
C ALA A 715 -0.35 33.13 16.92
N SER A 716 -1.51 33.61 16.46
CA SER A 716 -1.58 34.87 15.70
C SER A 716 -1.16 36.03 16.61
N HIS A 717 -0.02 36.65 16.33
CA HIS A 717 0.48 37.78 17.11
C HIS A 717 -0.05 39.09 16.54
N LYS A 718 -0.59 39.94 17.43
CA LYS A 718 -1.09 41.28 17.12
C LYS A 718 -0.13 42.32 17.68
N TYR A 719 0.46 43.14 16.82
CA TYR A 719 1.33 44.26 17.21
C TYR A 719 0.66 45.60 16.91
N LEU A 720 0.64 46.52 17.87
CA LEU A 720 0.26 47.91 17.64
C LEU A 720 1.49 48.81 17.71
N PHE A 721 1.94 49.28 16.55
CA PHE A 721 3.05 50.23 16.46
C PHE A 721 2.57 51.64 16.79
N THR A 722 3.20 52.28 17.77
CA THR A 722 2.92 53.64 18.23
C THR A 722 4.19 54.49 18.26
N THR A 723 4.06 55.82 18.34
CA THR A 723 5.20 56.72 18.61
C THR A 723 4.85 57.69 19.73
N SER A 724 5.88 58.19 20.42
CA SER A 724 5.78 59.13 21.53
C SER A 724 5.02 60.43 21.20
N THR A 725 5.07 60.86 19.93
CA THR A 725 4.50 62.12 19.43
C THR A 725 3.17 61.95 18.68
N CYS A 726 2.63 60.74 18.56
CA CYS A 726 1.45 60.44 17.75
C CYS A 726 0.12 60.71 18.48
N PRO A 727 -0.68 61.72 18.08
CA PRO A 727 -1.95 62.04 18.75
C PRO A 727 -3.02 60.96 18.54
N ASN A 728 -3.00 60.28 17.39
CA ASN A 728 -3.97 59.24 17.03
C ASN A 728 -3.68 57.88 17.69
N CYS A 729 -2.50 57.71 18.30
CA CYS A 729 -2.10 56.45 18.92
C CYS A 729 -2.83 56.19 20.24
N ARG A 730 -3.22 57.25 20.97
CA ARG A 730 -4.08 57.13 22.16
C ARG A 730 -5.47 56.62 21.80
N MET A 731 -6.01 57.07 20.67
CA MET A 731 -7.30 56.65 20.18
C MET A 731 -7.27 55.18 19.73
N ALA A 732 -6.25 54.77 18.97
CA ALA A 732 -6.09 53.37 18.56
C ALA A 732 -5.91 52.41 19.75
N LYS A 733 -5.20 52.82 20.81
CA LYS A 733 -5.09 52.03 22.05
C LYS A 733 -6.44 51.82 22.74
N LYS A 734 -7.31 52.83 22.70
CA LYS A 734 -8.67 52.77 23.27
C LYS A 734 -9.64 51.96 22.41
N MET A 735 -9.48 52.02 21.08
CA MET A 735 -10.28 51.23 20.13
C MET A 735 -10.03 49.72 20.27
N LEU A 736 -8.82 49.34 20.67
CA LEU A 736 -8.38 47.94 20.82
C LEU A 736 -8.32 47.52 22.31
N GLU A 737 -9.08 48.19 23.17
CA GLU A 737 -9.11 47.93 24.61
C GLU A 737 -9.86 46.60 24.87
N GLY A 738 -9.14 45.59 25.37
CA GLY A 738 -9.66 44.23 25.60
C GLY A 738 -9.04 43.15 24.70
N GLU A 739 -8.30 43.55 23.67
CA GLU A 739 -7.59 42.63 22.77
C GLU A 739 -6.20 42.26 23.30
N GLU A 740 -5.81 40.98 23.14
CA GLU A 740 -4.46 40.51 23.46
C GLU A 740 -3.48 40.94 22.36
N LEU A 741 -2.80 42.09 22.57
CA LEU A 741 -1.89 42.69 21.61
C LEU A 741 -0.64 43.29 22.29
N GLU A 742 0.47 43.28 21.56
CA GLU A 742 1.74 43.86 22.01
C GLU A 742 1.92 45.27 21.45
N ILE A 743 2.14 46.26 22.34
CA ILE A 743 2.33 47.66 21.95
C ILE A 743 3.82 47.92 21.74
N ILE A 744 4.19 48.25 20.52
CA ILE A 744 5.59 48.52 20.13
C ILE A 744 5.79 50.03 19.93
N ASP A 745 6.80 50.61 20.58
CA ASP A 745 7.27 51.95 20.24
C ASP A 745 8.17 51.86 18.99
N ALA A 746 7.70 52.42 17.89
CA ALA A 746 8.37 52.37 16.60
C ALA A 746 9.72 53.13 16.60
N GLU A 747 9.92 54.11 17.49
CA GLU A 747 11.18 54.85 17.62
C GLU A 747 12.25 54.02 18.35
N GLN A 748 11.84 53.09 19.22
CA GLN A 748 12.73 52.26 20.02
C GLN A 748 13.01 50.88 19.41
N ASN A 749 12.24 50.47 18.39
CA ASN A 749 12.30 49.13 17.79
C ASN A 749 12.48 49.17 16.25
N PRO A 750 13.61 49.70 15.75
CA PRO A 750 13.83 49.90 14.31
C PRO A 750 13.86 48.60 13.50
N GLU A 751 14.30 47.49 14.09
CA GLU A 751 14.34 46.18 13.42
C GLU A 751 12.94 45.64 13.11
N LEU A 752 12.00 45.74 14.06
CA LEU A 752 10.60 45.34 13.87
C LEU A 752 9.87 46.26 12.88
N VAL A 753 10.17 47.57 12.92
CA VAL A 753 9.66 48.56 11.95
C VAL A 753 10.08 48.20 10.52
N LYS A 754 11.34 47.80 10.34
CA LYS A 754 11.87 47.37 9.04
C LYS A 754 11.30 46.04 8.59
N GLN A 755 11.19 45.06 9.49
CA GLN A 755 10.63 43.73 9.23
C GLN A 755 9.19 43.80 8.72
N TYR A 756 8.33 44.60 9.34
CA TYR A 756 6.92 44.72 8.96
C TYR A 756 6.64 45.90 8.00
N GLY A 757 7.66 46.66 7.62
CA GLY A 757 7.55 47.79 6.70
C GLY A 757 6.59 48.87 7.21
N ILE A 758 6.74 49.26 8.48
CA ILE A 758 5.92 50.28 9.14
C ILE A 758 6.41 51.66 8.72
N ARG A 759 5.53 52.47 8.14
CA ARG A 759 5.86 53.82 7.63
C ARG A 759 5.21 54.95 8.41
N GLN A 760 4.21 54.66 9.24
CA GLN A 760 3.49 55.64 10.06
C GLN A 760 2.84 54.95 11.28
N ALA A 761 2.57 55.72 12.33
CA ALA A 761 1.87 55.27 13.53
C ALA A 761 0.53 56.03 13.70
N PRO A 762 -0.54 55.40 14.21
CA PRO A 762 -0.61 54.00 14.65
C PRO A 762 -0.74 53.04 13.46
N THR A 763 -0.12 51.87 13.56
CA THR A 763 -0.34 50.75 12.62
C THR A 763 -0.55 49.45 13.41
N LEU A 764 -1.69 48.80 13.20
CA LEU A 764 -1.95 47.45 13.70
C LEU A 764 -1.43 46.43 12.69
N VAL A 765 -0.63 45.49 13.16
CA VAL A 765 -0.11 44.36 12.38
C VAL A 765 -0.64 43.08 12.99
N ILE A 766 -1.23 42.23 12.17
CA ILE A 766 -1.68 40.89 12.57
C ILE A 766 -0.89 39.90 11.73
N THR A 767 -0.20 38.98 12.41
CA THR A 767 0.71 38.03 11.75
C THR A 767 0.63 36.64 12.39
N ASP A 768 0.59 35.61 11.56
CA ASP A 768 0.75 34.19 11.94
C ASP A 768 2.10 33.63 11.44
N GLY A 769 3.03 34.50 11.03
CA GLY A 769 4.34 34.09 10.52
C GLY A 769 4.35 33.74 9.03
N ALA A 770 3.21 33.43 8.41
CA ALA A 770 3.07 33.19 6.98
C ALA A 770 2.38 34.35 6.24
N GLN A 771 1.40 35.00 6.87
CA GLN A 771 0.65 36.13 6.33
C GLN A 771 0.71 37.34 7.26
N VAL A 772 0.88 38.54 6.69
CA VAL A 772 0.93 39.81 7.44
C VAL A 772 -0.17 40.73 6.93
N LYS A 773 -1.18 41.01 7.77
CA LYS A 773 -2.19 42.04 7.52
C LYS A 773 -1.85 43.31 8.28
N LYS A 774 -1.99 44.47 7.63
CA LYS A 774 -1.63 45.79 8.20
C LYS A 774 -2.78 46.76 8.08
N TYR A 775 -3.20 47.31 9.21
CA TYR A 775 -4.20 48.38 9.27
C TYR A 775 -3.48 49.65 9.69
N VAL A 776 -3.22 50.48 8.68
CA VAL A 776 -2.41 51.69 8.83
C VAL A 776 -3.32 52.86 9.11
N ASN A 777 -3.04 53.66 10.14
CA ASN A 777 -3.85 54.78 10.68
C ASN A 777 -5.08 54.34 11.50
N ALA A 778 -5.59 55.27 12.32
CA ALA A 778 -6.68 54.96 13.25
C ALA A 778 -8.04 54.71 12.58
N SER A 779 -8.30 55.22 11.37
CA SER A 779 -9.56 54.96 10.65
C SER A 779 -9.63 53.52 10.13
N ASN A 780 -8.52 52.98 9.63
CA ASN A 780 -8.47 51.58 9.19
C ASN A 780 -8.44 50.61 10.38
N ILE A 781 -7.87 51.03 11.51
CA ILE A 781 -7.96 50.27 12.77
C ILE A 781 -9.41 50.24 13.26
N GLN A 782 -10.16 51.35 13.18
CA GLN A 782 -11.58 51.35 13.52
C GLN A 782 -12.39 50.42 12.60
N LYS A 783 -12.13 50.43 11.29
CA LYS A 783 -12.78 49.47 10.38
C LYS A 783 -12.52 48.01 10.75
N TYR A 784 -11.30 47.70 11.17
CA TYR A 784 -10.98 46.36 11.68
C TYR A 784 -11.79 46.02 12.92
N VAL A 785 -11.96 46.95 13.85
CA VAL A 785 -12.80 46.75 15.05
C VAL A 785 -14.26 46.50 14.63
N ASP A 786 -14.80 47.33 13.73
CA ASP A 786 -16.19 47.26 13.28
C ASP A 786 -16.52 46.01 12.42
N GLU A 787 -15.51 45.43 11.75
CA GLU A 787 -15.69 44.30 10.82
C GLU A 787 -15.33 42.93 11.43
N GLU A 788 -14.41 42.90 12.40
CA GLU A 788 -13.81 41.65 12.89
C GLU A 788 -13.91 41.46 14.42
N LEU A 789 -14.32 42.47 15.19
CA LEU A 789 -14.44 42.40 16.66
C LEU A 789 -15.85 42.65 17.21
N ASP A 790 -16.74 43.29 16.45
CA ASP A 790 -18.19 43.39 16.69
C ASP A 790 -18.98 42.41 15.79
#